data_AF-A0A1M5Z8M2-F1
#
_entry.id   AF-A0A1M5Z8M2-F1
#
_cell.length_a   1.000
_cell.length_b   1.000
_cell.length_c   1.000
_cell.angle_alpha   90.00
_cell.angle_beta   90.00
_cell.angle_gamma   90.00
#
_symmetry.space_group_name_H-M   'P 1'
#
loop_
_entity.id
_entity.type
_entity.pdbx_description
1 polymer ?
#
loop_
_entity_poly.entity_id
_entity_poly.type
_entity_poly.pdbx_seq_one_letter_code
_entity_poly.pdbx_strand_id
1 'polypeptide(L)'
;MAEYTDSLSLTIRYDPHSPVSIEAGLADYRHYLKLKSAFKHGYCQIQFEVLPEADDTIGLLSRSLAGQAVFDYYRLSSPDHPDCRPEALLSETGLTPETVFFLRACQFPGLQQALYETAQVICQVSRQMNDPTRMRLSERQVAGGMALFMIGLCYPRYAYLLGSFIVPYWDSEHLSGGEELPALLVSYLGYTRETLKVFCYCDNPHARARMFSPESLQQYNQRQTSQDKLLQQTSLLNIFRTQPDEFAAFKSILTQRFAEQPYLQDDDPRYYLDNPLDSFLLSVLYPYQDEDYLPEEHPEQTLDVMFIDSPAREVASTLKAAIEQALSHPIGGAHPLADDIYCPDHYVSGSGIHHWKAFITGVFEQGDQIWAYIDNGNYPDVPACVTAFDIRDMTAQKHFALLDFIRLNLGPYDSLNSEIVPVLQGVLDDWCKDSLTEEERGQNQQKLLRLLDVIHRWNQLHPFPAGLKLLIVDDYQVLSEPEFMLRYHGDWAHLFTRLVKDISDYRGILESAHFKRCYALVCACRDEAEPVIRSLASDDAIPGATMAALLAGIVHHDRRRECEDAITAFALDYLNRYLPGLILEQLAAYSAFPLPEKTQEHDSQMLRDYRYLAAYLSGEHEAQEDVIDRMNCWLDREQRAYSVSDTQIYYQFLNDFEEDSQKLLVSALVVGEYPASPVSAWCSRFLSLWLNMAPGKVCRMLGHFFLDKLQSVDRQIADIEMLTTVLAPHGLKRVAATAYLLESVIDALEQKDDIRQVLAPFFARYLREQVDGQGGDLSVSIEPALKLIKPLREQIFYIALQSAYPALKICYFDQALLQLLSRCLYQQMMEQRPDEESLPEKAHADLEHFIRLMELPVLLSPRQIDELLHICERYQLIDFDTPYGQTELTELLWYASPMLRANVLKLLAARPSLGLDHCYNERLMTPEAFCRMLPDHDIRQVDLLSLILSSQWYDCLPWFAANYNIHELIDKHPLKTQLEILRSLAAQARQRDFVDGYPDALLPERIKHAQDGGRCPQPDAGPEDRD
;
A
#
# COMPACT_ATOMS: atom_id res chain seq x y z
N MET A 1 40.73 30.53 3.72
CA MET A 1 40.31 31.92 4.01
C MET A 1 39.71 32.51 2.75
N ALA A 2 38.40 32.45 2.65
CA ALA A 2 37.57 33.23 1.74
C ALA A 2 36.31 33.59 2.55
N GLU A 3 36.01 34.88 2.53
CA GLU A 3 35.09 35.69 3.33
C GLU A 3 33.86 34.99 3.94
N TYR A 4 33.77 35.02 5.27
CA TYR A 4 32.50 35.03 6.00
C TYR A 4 31.76 36.32 5.61
N THR A 5 30.82 36.25 4.68
CA THR A 5 29.75 37.24 4.60
C THR A 5 28.75 36.95 5.72
N ASP A 6 28.58 37.89 6.64
CA ASP A 6 27.50 37.89 7.63
C ASP A 6 26.21 37.40 7.00
N SER A 7 25.66 36.29 7.50
CA SER A 7 24.36 35.80 7.09
C SER A 7 23.32 36.85 7.48
N LEU A 8 22.77 37.56 6.50
CA LEU A 8 21.59 38.40 6.69
C LEU A 8 20.52 37.57 7.41
N SER A 9 20.20 37.91 8.66
CA SER A 9 19.08 37.30 9.37
C SER A 9 17.80 37.79 8.68
N LEU A 10 17.05 36.88 8.05
CA LEU A 10 15.79 37.17 7.38
C LEU A 10 14.63 37.14 8.38
N THR A 11 14.74 37.98 9.42
CA THR A 11 13.79 37.99 10.54
C THR A 11 12.87 39.20 10.46
N ILE A 12 11.56 38.98 10.47
CA ILE A 12 10.51 40.00 10.52
C ILE A 12 10.06 40.15 11.96
N ARG A 13 10.33 41.32 12.55
CA ARG A 13 9.92 41.66 13.92
C ARG A 13 8.71 42.59 13.89
N TYR A 14 7.66 42.25 14.63
CA TYR A 14 6.41 43.01 14.60
C TYR A 14 5.70 43.09 15.96
N ASP A 15 4.92 44.16 16.14
CA ASP A 15 3.93 44.30 17.21
C ASP A 15 2.56 43.77 16.71
N PRO A 16 2.01 42.70 17.32
CA PRO A 16 0.72 42.08 16.97
C PRO A 16 -0.49 43.02 16.97
N HIS A 17 -0.44 44.11 17.73
CA HIS A 17 -1.57 45.03 17.87
C HIS A 17 -1.40 46.33 17.09
N SER A 18 -0.26 46.51 16.41
CA SER A 18 0.05 47.71 15.65
C SER A 18 -0.12 47.47 14.15
N PRO A 19 -1.16 48.00 13.50
CA PRO A 19 -1.35 47.85 12.05
C PRO A 19 -0.17 48.42 11.26
N VAL A 20 0.45 49.51 11.73
CA VAL A 20 1.65 50.10 11.09
C VAL A 20 2.85 49.16 11.17
N SER A 21 3.02 48.46 12.30
CA SER A 21 4.10 47.46 12.44
C SER A 21 3.88 46.26 11.54
N ILE A 22 2.64 45.79 11.41
CA ILE A 22 2.30 44.66 10.54
C ILE A 22 2.44 45.07 9.07
N GLU A 23 2.06 46.28 8.69
CA GLU A 23 2.24 46.81 7.33
C GLU A 23 3.72 46.84 6.93
N ALA A 24 4.59 47.29 7.84
CA ALA A 24 6.04 47.24 7.64
C ALA A 24 6.54 45.79 7.51
N GLY A 25 6.08 44.88 8.37
CA GLY A 25 6.41 43.46 8.28
C GLY A 25 5.96 42.81 6.97
N LEU A 26 4.79 43.18 6.44
CA LEU A 26 4.32 42.73 5.12
C LEU A 26 5.24 43.26 4.01
N ALA A 27 5.72 44.50 4.11
CA ALA A 27 6.67 45.07 3.15
C ALA A 27 8.01 44.35 3.17
N ASP A 28 8.53 44.03 4.36
CA ASP A 28 9.76 43.24 4.53
C ASP A 28 9.59 41.82 3.98
N TYR A 29 8.45 41.18 4.25
CA TYR A 29 8.14 39.85 3.71
C TYR A 29 8.15 39.85 2.17
N ARG A 30 7.52 40.85 1.54
CA ARG A 30 7.56 41.02 0.07
C ARG A 30 8.97 41.21 -0.47
N HIS A 31 9.83 41.89 0.27
CA HIS A 31 11.22 42.08 -0.12
C HIS A 31 12.02 40.77 0.02
N TYR A 32 11.90 40.09 1.17
CA TYR A 32 12.64 38.88 1.48
C TYR A 32 12.28 37.71 0.57
N LEU A 33 11.00 37.49 0.26
CA LEU A 33 10.56 36.41 -0.65
C LEU A 33 11.25 36.43 -2.01
N LYS A 34 11.72 37.59 -2.48
CA LYS A 34 12.40 37.74 -3.77
C LYS A 34 13.90 37.44 -3.71
N LEU A 35 14.46 37.25 -2.52
CA LEU A 35 15.87 36.96 -2.31
C LEU A 35 16.12 35.46 -2.49
N LYS A 36 17.20 35.10 -3.19
CA LYS A 36 17.63 33.69 -3.29
C LYS A 36 17.89 33.06 -1.92
N SER A 37 18.31 33.85 -0.93
CA SER A 37 18.55 33.39 0.43
C SER A 37 17.29 33.08 1.23
N ALA A 38 16.10 33.47 0.75
CA ALA A 38 14.84 33.15 1.41
C ALA A 38 14.51 31.65 1.35
N PHE A 39 15.09 30.91 0.41
CA PHE A 39 14.84 29.48 0.25
C PHE A 39 16.18 28.74 0.16
N LYS A 40 16.45 27.86 1.13
CA LYS A 40 17.71 27.10 1.21
C LYS A 40 17.41 25.65 1.59
N HIS A 41 18.02 24.71 0.86
CA HIS A 41 17.78 23.26 1.03
C HIS A 41 16.30 22.87 1.00
N GLY A 42 15.49 23.59 0.22
CA GLY A 42 14.05 23.36 0.11
C GLY A 42 13.17 24.00 1.20
N TYR A 43 13.77 24.67 2.19
CA TYR A 43 13.03 25.33 3.27
C TYR A 43 13.09 26.85 3.19
N CYS A 44 11.97 27.50 3.51
CA CYS A 44 11.87 28.93 3.72
C CYS A 44 12.64 29.35 4.98
N GLN A 45 13.52 30.34 4.82
CA GLN A 45 14.43 30.84 5.86
C GLN A 45 13.90 32.12 6.55
N ILE A 46 12.72 32.61 6.14
CA ILE A 46 12.13 33.82 6.70
C ILE A 46 11.50 33.48 8.06
N GLN A 47 11.92 34.19 9.09
CA GLN A 47 11.42 33.99 10.46
C GLN A 47 10.53 35.15 10.88
N PHE A 48 9.50 34.86 11.67
CA PHE A 48 8.61 35.85 12.26
C PHE A 48 8.78 35.86 13.78
N GLU A 49 9.06 37.02 14.36
CA GLU A 49 9.26 37.20 15.79
C GLU A 49 8.37 38.34 16.31
N VAL A 50 7.68 38.10 17.42
CA VAL A 50 6.95 39.15 18.14
C VAL A 50 7.94 39.99 18.95
N LEU A 51 7.73 41.31 18.99
CA LEU A 51 8.56 42.20 19.79
C LEU A 51 8.50 41.82 21.28
N PRO A 52 9.62 41.79 22.03
CA PRO A 52 9.70 41.22 23.39
C PRO A 52 8.72 41.78 24.44
N GLU A 53 8.17 42.98 24.22
CA GLU A 53 7.23 43.65 25.13
C GLU A 53 5.77 43.62 24.64
N ALA A 54 5.50 42.96 23.51
CA ALA A 54 4.17 42.88 22.92
C ALA A 54 3.42 41.61 23.34
N ASP A 55 2.08 41.70 23.40
CA ASP A 55 1.20 40.58 23.76
C ASP A 55 1.07 39.60 22.59
N ASP A 56 1.45 38.34 22.82
CA ASP A 56 1.44 37.26 21.82
C ASP A 56 0.24 36.29 21.96
N THR A 57 -0.81 36.69 22.69
CA THR A 57 -2.03 35.88 22.77
C THR A 57 -2.72 35.76 21.41
N ILE A 58 -3.21 34.55 21.10
CA ILE A 58 -3.86 34.23 19.81
C ILE A 58 -5.26 33.65 19.96
N GLY A 59 -5.68 33.31 21.18
CA GLY A 59 -6.96 32.65 21.41
C GLY A 59 -8.18 33.47 20.97
N LEU A 60 -8.13 34.81 20.98
CA LEU A 60 -9.22 35.63 20.43
C LEU A 60 -9.32 35.57 18.90
N LEU A 61 -8.21 35.28 18.18
CA LEU A 61 -8.19 35.15 16.72
C LEU A 61 -8.99 33.93 16.25
N SER A 62 -9.06 32.87 17.07
CA SER A 62 -9.87 31.67 16.81
C SER A 62 -11.36 31.95 16.60
N ARG A 63 -11.86 33.13 17.02
CA ARG A 63 -13.26 33.53 16.88
C ARG A 63 -13.56 34.23 15.55
N SER A 64 -12.53 34.63 14.81
CA SER A 64 -12.70 35.21 13.47
C SER A 64 -12.99 34.10 12.44
N LEU A 65 -13.64 34.43 11.32
CA LEU A 65 -13.93 33.44 10.26
C LEU A 65 -12.63 32.76 9.77
N ALA A 66 -11.59 33.54 9.49
CA ALA A 66 -10.29 33.03 9.07
C ALA A 66 -9.64 32.17 10.16
N GLY A 67 -9.72 32.59 11.44
CA GLY A 67 -9.22 31.79 12.56
C GLY A 67 -9.95 30.46 12.69
N GLN A 68 -11.28 30.45 12.67
CA GLN A 68 -12.08 29.23 12.71
C GLN A 68 -11.70 28.28 11.57
N ALA A 69 -11.58 28.79 10.35
CA ALA A 69 -11.21 27.98 9.20
C ALA A 69 -9.81 27.36 9.31
N VAL A 70 -8.83 28.13 9.81
CA VAL A 70 -7.47 27.62 10.07
C VAL A 70 -7.51 26.53 11.14
N PHE A 71 -8.13 26.79 12.29
CA PHE A 71 -8.20 25.79 13.36
C PHE A 71 -8.98 24.53 12.97
N ASP A 72 -10.03 24.67 12.15
CA ASP A 72 -10.78 23.53 11.63
C ASP A 72 -9.92 22.66 10.70
N TYR A 73 -9.12 23.28 9.83
CA TYR A 73 -8.17 22.56 8.98
C TYR A 73 -7.15 21.75 9.80
N TYR A 74 -6.54 22.36 10.82
CA TYR A 74 -5.56 21.66 11.66
C TYR A 74 -6.17 20.54 12.51
N ARG A 75 -7.43 20.65 12.95
CA ARG A 75 -8.14 19.56 13.66
C ARG A 75 -8.40 18.35 12.78
N LEU A 76 -8.66 18.56 11.49
CA LEU A 76 -8.82 17.46 10.53
C LEU A 76 -7.50 16.74 10.25
N SER A 77 -6.37 17.46 10.24
CA SER A 77 -5.05 16.88 10.00
C SER A 77 -4.41 16.23 11.23
N SER A 78 -4.94 16.46 12.44
CA SER A 78 -4.44 15.88 13.70
C SER A 78 -5.56 15.83 14.76
N PRO A 79 -6.19 14.67 15.01
CA PRO A 79 -7.35 14.53 15.90
C PRO A 79 -7.09 14.96 17.36
N ASP A 80 -5.83 14.92 17.79
CA ASP A 80 -5.41 15.23 19.17
C ASP A 80 -5.28 16.74 19.46
N HIS A 81 -5.64 17.63 18.52
CA HIS A 81 -5.46 19.06 18.73
C HIS A 81 -6.54 19.62 19.70
N PRO A 82 -6.18 20.08 20.91
CA PRO A 82 -7.16 20.59 21.87
C PRO A 82 -7.78 21.91 21.40
N ASP A 83 -9.01 22.19 21.82
CA ASP A 83 -9.66 23.48 21.60
C ASP A 83 -8.83 24.62 22.21
N CYS A 84 -8.46 25.61 21.39
CA CYS A 84 -7.64 26.74 21.82
C CYS A 84 -8.42 27.64 22.79
N ARG A 85 -7.86 27.84 24.00
CA ARG A 85 -8.39 28.78 24.99
C ARG A 85 -8.13 30.22 24.54
N PRO A 86 -8.98 31.20 24.90
CA PRO A 86 -8.78 32.62 24.56
C PRO A 86 -7.42 33.20 24.96
N GLU A 87 -6.83 32.66 26.03
CA GLU A 87 -5.55 33.08 26.60
C GLU A 87 -4.34 32.33 26.02
N ALA A 88 -4.54 31.39 25.08
CA ALA A 88 -3.47 30.57 24.52
C ALA A 88 -2.41 31.41 23.79
N LEU A 89 -1.15 31.09 24.04
CA LEU A 89 0.03 31.67 23.37
C LEU A 89 0.36 30.93 22.08
N LEU A 90 1.09 31.57 21.16
CA LEU A 90 1.55 30.95 19.91
C LEU A 90 2.20 29.57 20.12
N SER A 91 3.11 29.49 21.10
CA SER A 91 3.85 28.26 21.44
C SER A 91 2.96 27.09 21.88
N GLU A 92 1.70 27.35 22.24
CA GLU A 92 0.76 26.36 22.76
C GLU A 92 -0.18 25.78 21.68
N THR A 93 -0.10 26.26 20.43
CA THR A 93 -1.11 25.99 19.40
C THR A 93 -0.62 25.25 18.16
N GLY A 94 0.68 24.92 18.07
CA GLY A 94 1.24 24.21 16.92
C GLY A 94 1.18 24.94 15.56
N LEU A 95 0.61 26.15 15.50
CA LEU A 95 0.53 26.98 14.30
C LEU A 95 1.91 27.52 13.92
N THR A 96 2.17 27.62 12.61
CA THR A 96 3.42 28.24 12.14
C THR A 96 3.42 29.75 12.38
N PRO A 97 4.58 30.36 12.69
CA PRO A 97 4.68 31.80 12.91
C PRO A 97 4.17 32.66 11.74
N GLU A 98 4.34 32.20 10.50
CA GLU A 98 3.79 32.85 9.31
C GLU A 98 2.24 32.86 9.34
N THR A 99 1.62 31.72 9.64
CA THR A 99 0.16 31.60 9.75
C THR A 99 -0.39 32.60 10.76
N VAL A 100 0.26 32.73 11.93
CA VAL A 100 -0.20 33.66 12.96
C VAL A 100 0.01 35.12 12.59
N PHE A 101 1.11 35.45 11.92
CA PHE A 101 1.34 36.80 11.40
C PHE A 101 0.21 37.23 10.44
N PHE A 102 -0.18 36.36 9.51
CA PHE A 102 -1.27 36.67 8.57
C PHE A 102 -2.66 36.63 9.20
N LEU A 103 -2.93 35.75 10.18
CA LEU A 103 -4.16 35.78 10.97
C LEU A 103 -4.37 37.15 11.64
N ARG A 104 -3.29 37.72 12.18
CA ARG A 104 -3.27 39.06 12.79
C ARG A 104 -3.47 40.15 11.74
N ALA A 105 -2.75 40.09 10.63
CA ALA A 105 -2.86 41.07 9.56
C ALA A 105 -4.31 41.16 9.01
N CYS A 106 -4.98 40.01 8.86
CA CYS A 106 -6.37 39.94 8.42
C CYS A 106 -7.39 40.54 9.40
N GLN A 107 -7.01 40.84 10.66
CA GLN A 107 -7.89 41.54 11.61
C GLN A 107 -7.98 43.05 11.35
N PHE A 108 -7.09 43.61 10.52
CA PHE A 108 -7.01 45.05 10.28
C PHE A 108 -7.48 45.40 8.86
N PRO A 109 -8.71 45.91 8.67
CA PRO A 109 -9.22 46.26 7.34
C PRO A 109 -8.36 47.26 6.56
N GLY A 110 -7.64 48.14 7.28
CA GLY A 110 -6.72 49.11 6.67
C GLY A 110 -5.53 48.47 5.94
N LEU A 111 -5.21 47.21 6.23
CA LEU A 111 -4.11 46.48 5.59
C LEU A 111 -4.51 45.74 4.32
N GLN A 112 -5.77 45.86 3.87
CA GLN A 112 -6.28 45.14 2.70
C GLN A 112 -5.37 45.30 1.46
N GLN A 113 -4.90 46.53 1.18
CA GLN A 113 -4.04 46.79 0.02
C GLN A 113 -2.66 46.16 0.19
N ALA A 114 -2.05 46.27 1.37
CA ALA A 114 -0.76 45.64 1.67
C ALA A 114 -0.83 44.11 1.61
N LEU A 115 -1.94 43.51 2.07
CA LEU A 115 -2.20 42.07 1.96
C LEU A 115 -2.34 41.64 0.49
N TYR A 116 -3.05 42.40 -0.34
CA TYR A 116 -3.16 42.14 -1.76
C TYR A 116 -1.80 42.18 -2.47
N GLU A 117 -1.00 43.23 -2.25
CA GLU A 117 0.35 43.34 -2.82
C GLU A 117 1.26 42.20 -2.35
N THR A 118 1.07 41.73 -1.12
CA THR A 118 1.84 40.60 -0.58
C THR A 118 1.43 39.29 -1.22
N ALA A 119 0.13 39.05 -1.37
CA ALA A 119 -0.42 37.89 -2.05
C ALA A 119 0.07 37.78 -3.51
N GLN A 120 0.18 38.92 -4.21
CA GLN A 120 0.75 38.94 -5.56
C GLN A 120 2.21 38.47 -5.60
N VAL A 121 3.03 38.89 -4.62
CA VAL A 121 4.44 38.47 -4.54
C VAL A 121 4.55 36.98 -4.20
N ILE A 122 3.76 36.47 -3.26
CA ILE A 122 3.73 35.04 -2.92
C ILE A 122 3.41 34.20 -4.16
N CYS A 123 2.34 34.56 -4.88
CA CYS A 123 1.94 33.87 -6.10
C CYS A 123 3.02 33.95 -7.19
N GLN A 124 3.61 35.13 -7.39
CA GLN A 124 4.69 35.32 -8.36
C GLN A 124 5.89 34.40 -8.06
N VAL A 125 6.28 34.27 -6.78
CA VAL A 125 7.40 33.40 -6.37
C VAL A 125 7.05 31.93 -6.59
N SER A 126 5.85 31.48 -6.19
CA SER A 126 5.42 30.10 -6.42
C SER A 126 5.47 29.74 -7.91
N ARG A 127 4.85 30.56 -8.76
CA ARG A 127 4.84 30.34 -10.22
C ARG A 127 6.22 30.40 -10.86
N GLN A 128 7.17 31.15 -10.28
CA GLN A 128 8.56 31.19 -10.73
C GLN A 128 9.35 29.95 -10.32
N MET A 129 9.01 29.33 -9.19
CA MET A 129 9.66 28.11 -8.72
C MET A 129 9.09 26.85 -9.35
N ASN A 130 7.79 26.83 -9.64
CA ASN A 130 7.03 25.70 -10.19
C ASN A 130 7.24 24.37 -9.45
N ASP A 131 7.60 24.44 -8.15
CA ASP A 131 7.93 23.28 -7.33
C ASP A 131 7.74 23.62 -5.83
N PRO A 132 6.71 23.06 -5.16
CA PRO A 132 6.43 23.37 -3.76
C PRO A 132 7.46 22.81 -2.78
N THR A 133 8.20 21.75 -3.15
CA THR A 133 9.23 21.14 -2.29
C THR A 133 10.38 22.10 -1.98
N ARG A 134 10.51 23.16 -2.78
CA ARG A 134 11.51 24.22 -2.66
C ARG A 134 11.08 25.36 -1.75
N MET A 135 9.81 25.37 -1.33
CA MET A 135 9.17 26.45 -0.58
C MET A 135 8.64 25.99 0.79
N ARG A 136 9.13 24.88 1.33
CA ARG A 136 8.61 24.26 2.56
C ARG A 136 8.81 25.16 3.78
N LEU A 137 7.78 25.25 4.62
CA LEU A 137 7.86 25.74 6.00
C LEU A 137 8.04 24.60 7.00
N SER A 138 7.44 23.46 6.70
CA SER A 138 7.49 22.22 7.48
C SER A 138 7.30 21.04 6.53
N GLU A 139 7.30 19.82 7.06
CA GLU A 139 7.04 18.60 6.28
C GLU A 139 5.64 18.57 5.63
N ARG A 140 4.72 19.47 5.99
CA ARG A 140 3.34 19.48 5.46
C ARG A 140 2.88 20.84 4.92
N GLN A 141 3.68 21.90 5.05
CA GLN A 141 3.25 23.26 4.72
C GLN A 141 4.23 23.98 3.79
N VAL A 142 3.66 24.76 2.87
CA VAL A 142 4.39 25.59 1.91
C VAL A 142 4.22 27.06 2.27
N ALA A 143 5.32 27.82 2.23
CA ALA A 143 5.33 29.24 2.54
C ALA A 143 4.31 30.02 1.70
N GLY A 144 3.44 30.77 2.38
CA GLY A 144 2.40 31.58 1.77
C GLY A 144 1.09 30.87 1.45
N GLY A 145 1.01 29.53 1.50
CA GLY A 145 -0.23 28.80 1.18
C GLY A 145 -1.39 29.16 2.11
N MET A 146 -1.16 29.02 3.43
CA MET A 146 -2.16 29.38 4.45
C MET A 146 -2.45 30.89 4.47
N ALA A 147 -1.43 31.73 4.19
CA ALA A 147 -1.59 33.17 4.07
C ALA A 147 -2.60 33.55 2.98
N LEU A 148 -2.46 32.97 1.79
CA LEU A 148 -3.36 33.20 0.66
C LEU A 148 -4.78 32.69 0.92
N PHE A 149 -4.91 31.55 1.59
CA PHE A 149 -6.21 31.02 2.03
C PHE A 149 -6.95 32.01 2.94
N MET A 150 -6.28 32.54 3.96
CA MET A 150 -6.88 33.52 4.88
C MET A 150 -7.24 34.84 4.18
N ILE A 151 -6.38 35.33 3.28
CA ILE A 151 -6.66 36.53 2.48
C ILE A 151 -7.90 36.29 1.59
N GLY A 152 -8.01 35.11 0.97
CA GLY A 152 -9.15 34.72 0.16
C GLY A 152 -10.46 34.66 0.94
N LEU A 153 -10.43 34.16 2.18
CA LEU A 153 -11.60 34.15 3.07
C LEU A 153 -12.04 35.56 3.49
N CYS A 154 -11.09 36.40 3.90
CA CYS A 154 -11.39 37.76 4.36
C CYS A 154 -11.79 38.69 3.21
N TYR A 155 -11.21 38.47 2.02
CA TYR A 155 -11.42 39.30 0.84
C TYR A 155 -11.63 38.39 -0.40
N PRO A 156 -12.84 37.83 -0.59
CA PRO A 156 -13.13 36.87 -1.67
C PRO A 156 -12.70 37.31 -3.08
N ARG A 157 -12.72 38.62 -3.37
CA ARG A 157 -12.23 39.18 -4.64
C ARG A 157 -10.75 38.87 -4.96
N TYR A 158 -9.93 38.56 -3.94
CA TYR A 158 -8.51 38.21 -4.06
C TYR A 158 -8.26 36.71 -3.97
N ALA A 159 -9.29 35.89 -3.74
CA ALA A 159 -9.17 34.45 -3.60
C ALA A 159 -8.48 33.76 -4.78
N TYR A 160 -8.61 34.31 -5.99
CA TYR A 160 -7.98 33.76 -7.20
C TYR A 160 -6.44 33.66 -7.10
N LEU A 161 -5.81 34.44 -6.22
CA LEU A 161 -4.38 34.37 -5.96
C LEU A 161 -3.99 33.07 -5.25
N LEU A 162 -4.88 32.46 -4.45
CA LEU A 162 -4.68 31.11 -3.94
C LEU A 162 -4.67 30.09 -5.08
N GLY A 163 -5.64 30.18 -6.00
CA GLY A 163 -5.65 29.31 -7.20
C GLY A 163 -4.36 29.46 -8.01
N SER A 164 -3.91 30.68 -8.24
CA SER A 164 -2.69 30.96 -9.01
C SER A 164 -1.39 30.53 -8.31
N PHE A 165 -1.43 30.32 -7.00
CA PHE A 165 -0.30 29.87 -6.20
C PHE A 165 -0.09 28.35 -6.29
N ILE A 166 -1.15 27.57 -6.46
CA ILE A 166 -1.05 26.12 -6.63
C ILE A 166 -0.56 25.82 -8.05
N VAL A 167 0.71 25.43 -8.15
CA VAL A 167 1.40 25.12 -9.41
C VAL A 167 1.08 23.71 -9.92
N PRO A 168 1.19 23.44 -11.23
CA PRO A 168 0.91 22.12 -11.81
C PRO A 168 1.68 20.98 -11.14
N TYR A 169 3.00 21.12 -11.02
CA TYR A 169 3.85 20.16 -10.33
C TYR A 169 3.72 20.36 -8.82
N TRP A 170 2.88 19.56 -8.18
CA TRP A 170 2.68 19.60 -6.73
C TRP A 170 3.01 18.24 -6.10
N ASP A 171 3.77 18.26 -5.01
CA ASP A 171 4.10 17.05 -4.24
C ASP A 171 2.87 16.61 -3.44
N SER A 172 1.99 15.86 -4.09
CA SER A 172 0.75 15.37 -3.49
C SER A 172 1.00 14.24 -2.46
N GLU A 173 2.19 13.63 -2.42
CA GLU A 173 2.52 12.54 -1.49
C GLU A 173 2.94 13.09 -0.12
N HIS A 174 3.80 14.11 -0.09
CA HIS A 174 4.33 14.67 1.15
C HIS A 174 3.76 16.04 1.49
N LEU A 175 3.28 16.82 0.51
CA LEU A 175 2.73 18.18 0.68
C LEU A 175 1.25 18.30 0.23
N SER A 176 0.49 17.21 0.35
CA SER A 176 -0.94 17.10 -0.04
C SER A 176 -1.82 18.24 0.47
N GLY A 177 -1.55 18.73 1.67
CA GLY A 177 -2.35 19.75 2.34
C GLY A 177 -2.53 21.06 1.57
N GLY A 178 -1.61 21.40 0.65
CA GLY A 178 -1.74 22.59 -0.20
C GLY A 178 -2.86 22.49 -1.25
N GLU A 179 -3.06 21.30 -1.82
CA GLU A 179 -4.08 21.06 -2.86
C GLU A 179 -5.51 21.06 -2.30
N GLU A 180 -5.65 20.87 -0.98
CA GLU A 180 -6.92 20.89 -0.26
C GLU A 180 -7.43 22.32 0.00
N LEU A 181 -6.54 23.30 0.12
CA LEU A 181 -6.90 24.67 0.52
C LEU A 181 -7.96 25.33 -0.37
N PRO A 182 -7.96 25.16 -1.71
CA PRO A 182 -9.03 25.69 -2.55
C PRO A 182 -10.39 25.05 -2.28
N ALA A 183 -10.45 23.73 -2.04
CA ALA A 183 -11.70 23.04 -1.72
C ALA A 183 -12.23 23.46 -0.34
N LEU A 184 -11.34 23.60 0.63
CA LEU A 184 -11.67 24.20 1.91
C LEU A 184 -12.20 25.64 1.74
N LEU A 185 -11.61 26.44 0.85
CA LEU A 185 -12.10 27.80 0.61
C LEU A 185 -13.54 27.81 0.05
N VAL A 186 -13.84 26.89 -0.87
CA VAL A 186 -15.18 26.72 -1.43
C VAL A 186 -16.17 26.21 -0.39
N SER A 187 -15.76 25.34 0.54
CA SER A 187 -16.67 24.89 1.60
C SER A 187 -17.15 26.03 2.51
N TYR A 188 -16.31 27.05 2.72
CA TYR A 188 -16.66 28.25 3.48
C TYR A 188 -17.44 29.30 2.68
N LEU A 189 -17.08 29.54 1.41
CA LEU A 189 -17.67 30.61 0.60
C LEU A 189 -18.83 30.16 -0.30
N GLY A 190 -18.96 28.85 -0.54
CA GLY A 190 -19.87 28.27 -1.52
C GLY A 190 -19.51 28.61 -2.97
N TYR A 191 -20.43 28.28 -3.88
CA TYR A 191 -20.32 28.70 -5.28
C TYR A 191 -20.62 30.20 -5.42
N THR A 192 -19.63 30.94 -5.93
CA THR A 192 -19.69 32.38 -6.24
C THR A 192 -18.85 32.64 -7.50
N ARG A 193 -18.95 33.82 -8.11
CA ARG A 193 -18.08 34.18 -9.24
C ARG A 193 -16.61 34.32 -8.82
N GLU A 194 -16.38 34.66 -7.57
CA GLU A 194 -15.06 34.71 -6.95
C GLU A 194 -14.46 33.30 -6.82
N THR A 195 -15.22 32.30 -6.35
CA THR A 195 -14.73 30.91 -6.26
C THR A 195 -14.64 30.23 -7.64
N LEU A 196 -15.51 30.57 -8.60
CA LEU A 196 -15.33 30.19 -10.00
C LEU A 196 -14.03 30.79 -10.58
N LYS A 197 -13.70 32.03 -10.19
CA LYS A 197 -12.42 32.66 -10.58
C LYS A 197 -11.23 31.94 -9.97
N VAL A 198 -11.32 31.41 -8.74
CA VAL A 198 -10.26 30.56 -8.16
C VAL A 198 -10.01 29.34 -9.03
N PHE A 199 -11.06 28.63 -9.42
CA PHE A 199 -10.96 27.47 -10.31
C PHE A 199 -10.29 27.80 -11.64
N CYS A 200 -10.69 28.92 -12.26
CA CYS A 200 -10.11 29.36 -13.53
C CYS A 200 -8.63 29.75 -13.44
N TYR A 201 -8.17 30.22 -12.28
CA TYR A 201 -6.78 30.67 -12.07
C TYR A 201 -5.86 29.58 -11.51
N CYS A 202 -6.40 28.41 -11.17
CA CYS A 202 -5.65 27.25 -10.70
C CYS A 202 -5.17 26.40 -11.87
N ASP A 203 -3.85 26.21 -12.00
CA ASP A 203 -3.27 25.42 -13.10
C ASP A 203 -3.16 23.93 -12.75
N ASN A 204 -3.14 23.60 -11.46
CA ASN A 204 -3.14 22.23 -10.94
C ASN A 204 -4.52 21.54 -11.10
N PRO A 205 -4.60 20.36 -11.75
CA PRO A 205 -5.84 19.64 -11.97
C PRO A 205 -6.42 19.00 -10.70
N HIS A 206 -5.58 18.45 -9.82
CA HIS A 206 -6.00 17.80 -8.57
C HIS A 206 -6.74 18.79 -7.66
N ALA A 207 -6.16 19.97 -7.45
CA ALA A 207 -6.77 21.03 -6.67
C ALA A 207 -8.10 21.51 -7.28
N ARG A 208 -8.18 21.66 -8.61
CA ARG A 208 -9.43 22.04 -9.31
C ARG A 208 -10.55 21.03 -9.10
N ALA A 209 -10.27 19.75 -9.21
CA ALA A 209 -11.27 18.70 -9.10
C ALA A 209 -11.86 18.53 -7.69
N ARG A 210 -11.10 18.90 -6.66
CA ARG A 210 -11.58 18.92 -5.27
C ARG A 210 -12.48 20.12 -4.97
N MET A 211 -12.31 21.27 -5.65
CA MET A 211 -13.03 22.53 -5.32
C MET A 211 -14.55 22.41 -5.31
N PHE A 212 -15.11 21.62 -6.23
CA PHE A 212 -16.55 21.49 -6.45
C PHE A 212 -17.01 20.01 -6.42
N SER A 213 -16.23 19.16 -5.74
CA SER A 213 -16.56 17.76 -5.47
C SER A 213 -17.51 17.65 -4.26
N PRO A 214 -18.62 16.88 -4.37
CA PRO A 214 -19.47 16.56 -3.22
C PRO A 214 -18.69 15.95 -2.05
N GLU A 215 -17.76 15.05 -2.32
CA GLU A 215 -16.98 14.28 -1.35
C GLU A 215 -16.03 15.20 -0.56
N SER A 216 -15.23 16.01 -1.26
CA SER A 216 -14.34 16.99 -0.61
C SER A 216 -15.15 17.99 0.23
N LEU A 217 -16.29 18.45 -0.27
CA LEU A 217 -17.12 19.38 0.49
C LEU A 217 -17.79 18.76 1.70
N GLN A 218 -18.13 17.46 1.66
CA GLN A 218 -18.67 16.73 2.82
C GLN A 218 -17.63 16.61 3.93
N GLN A 219 -16.36 16.33 3.59
CA GLN A 219 -15.26 16.23 4.54
C GLN A 219 -15.11 17.50 5.39
N TYR A 220 -15.32 18.68 4.79
CA TYR A 220 -15.14 19.97 5.46
C TYR A 220 -16.44 20.59 6.04
N ASN A 221 -17.64 20.14 5.65
CA ASN A 221 -18.92 20.76 6.02
C ASN A 221 -19.66 20.13 7.22
N GLN A 222 -18.99 19.87 8.33
CA GLN A 222 -19.68 19.36 9.54
C GLN A 222 -20.61 20.40 10.23
N ARG A 223 -20.66 21.66 9.76
CA ARG A 223 -21.37 22.77 10.45
C ARG A 223 -22.70 23.24 9.83
N GLN A 224 -23.09 22.79 8.64
CA GLN A 224 -24.35 23.26 8.02
C GLN A 224 -25.50 22.23 8.14
N THR A 225 -26.55 22.61 8.87
CA THR A 225 -27.78 21.82 9.17
C THR A 225 -28.71 21.54 7.98
N SER A 226 -28.23 21.65 6.74
CA SER A 226 -29.04 21.37 5.54
C SER A 226 -28.18 20.78 4.42
N GLN A 227 -27.74 19.54 4.63
CA GLN A 227 -26.92 18.75 3.71
C GLN A 227 -27.56 18.57 2.32
N ASP A 228 -28.90 18.46 2.24
CA ASP A 228 -29.60 18.15 0.98
C ASP A 228 -29.65 19.29 -0.05
N LYS A 229 -29.56 20.56 0.37
CA LYS A 229 -29.60 21.71 -0.57
C LYS A 229 -28.25 22.08 -1.16
N LEU A 230 -27.15 21.82 -0.44
CA LEU A 230 -25.80 22.12 -0.93
C LEU A 230 -25.31 21.07 -1.94
N LEU A 231 -25.61 19.79 -1.70
CA LEU A 231 -25.18 18.69 -2.59
C LEU A 231 -25.76 18.82 -4.01
N GLN A 232 -26.97 19.35 -4.16
CA GLN A 232 -27.58 19.60 -5.47
C GLN A 232 -27.05 20.85 -6.19
N GLN A 233 -26.37 21.77 -5.50
CA GLN A 233 -25.95 23.07 -6.04
C GLN A 233 -24.46 23.22 -6.29
N THR A 234 -23.62 22.22 -6.03
CA THR A 234 -22.16 22.44 -6.02
C THR A 234 -21.36 21.76 -7.16
N SER A 235 -21.97 20.91 -7.98
CA SER A 235 -21.31 20.41 -9.20
C SER A 235 -21.27 21.50 -10.29
N LEU A 236 -20.07 21.91 -10.71
CA LEU A 236 -19.89 22.90 -11.79
C LEU A 236 -20.58 22.47 -13.09
N LEU A 237 -20.54 21.18 -13.44
CA LEU A 237 -21.20 20.65 -14.63
C LEU A 237 -22.72 20.89 -14.57
N ASN A 238 -23.34 20.61 -13.42
CA ASN A 238 -24.77 20.84 -13.23
C ASN A 238 -25.11 22.33 -13.25
N ILE A 239 -24.27 23.19 -12.66
CA ILE A 239 -24.44 24.65 -12.72
C ILE A 239 -24.39 25.12 -14.18
N PHE A 240 -23.39 24.72 -14.96
CA PHE A 240 -23.26 25.12 -16.35
C PHE A 240 -24.42 24.63 -17.23
N ARG A 241 -24.94 23.43 -16.98
CA ARG A 241 -26.12 22.89 -17.70
C ARG A 241 -27.43 23.58 -17.34
N THR A 242 -27.59 23.99 -16.08
CA THR A 242 -28.84 24.61 -15.59
C THR A 242 -28.84 26.13 -15.72
N GLN A 243 -27.67 26.77 -15.81
CA GLN A 243 -27.49 28.23 -15.85
C GLN A 243 -26.48 28.62 -16.96
N PRO A 244 -26.94 28.82 -18.21
CA PRO A 244 -26.07 29.15 -19.34
C PRO A 244 -25.23 30.43 -19.15
N ASP A 245 -25.74 31.41 -18.39
CA ASP A 245 -25.04 32.65 -18.08
C ASP A 245 -23.76 32.40 -17.25
N GLU A 246 -23.74 31.38 -16.40
CA GLU A 246 -22.56 31.02 -15.61
C GLU A 246 -21.50 30.29 -16.44
N PHE A 247 -21.91 29.51 -17.46
CA PHE A 247 -20.96 29.02 -18.45
C PHE A 247 -20.38 30.17 -19.31
N ALA A 248 -21.18 31.19 -19.64
CA ALA A 248 -20.66 32.40 -20.28
C ALA A 248 -19.67 33.16 -19.39
N ALA A 249 -19.95 33.25 -18.08
CA ALA A 249 -19.03 33.82 -17.09
C ALA A 249 -17.71 33.04 -17.01
N PHE A 250 -17.76 31.70 -16.94
CA PHE A 250 -16.58 30.83 -16.98
C PHE A 250 -15.68 31.13 -18.19
N LYS A 251 -16.26 31.20 -19.39
CA LYS A 251 -15.53 31.53 -20.63
C LYS A 251 -14.86 32.91 -20.57
N SER A 252 -15.59 33.92 -20.07
CA SER A 252 -15.07 35.27 -19.90
C SER A 252 -13.92 35.33 -18.89
N ILE A 253 -14.05 34.62 -17.76
CA ILE A 253 -13.04 34.59 -16.72
C ILE A 253 -11.78 33.86 -17.20
N LEU A 254 -11.91 32.73 -17.90
CA LEU A 254 -10.78 32.05 -18.52
C LEU A 254 -10.06 32.94 -19.53
N THR A 255 -10.80 33.63 -20.39
CA THR A 255 -10.21 34.57 -21.35
C THR A 255 -9.41 35.66 -20.64
N GLN A 256 -9.97 36.24 -19.57
CA GLN A 256 -9.26 37.20 -18.73
C GLN A 256 -8.03 36.59 -18.06
N ARG A 257 -8.13 35.37 -17.52
CA ARG A 257 -7.03 34.64 -16.87
C ARG A 257 -5.84 34.48 -17.81
N PHE A 258 -6.05 33.99 -19.02
CA PHE A 258 -4.97 33.79 -19.98
C PHE A 258 -4.37 35.11 -20.52
N ALA A 259 -5.11 36.22 -20.45
CA ALA A 259 -4.58 37.56 -20.72
C ALA A 259 -3.67 38.07 -19.58
N GLU A 260 -3.98 37.71 -18.33
CA GLU A 260 -3.23 38.13 -17.15
C GLU A 260 -1.99 37.24 -16.89
N GLN A 261 -2.11 35.94 -17.09
CA GLN A 261 -1.03 34.97 -16.89
C GLN A 261 -1.15 33.79 -17.86
N PRO A 262 -0.05 33.26 -18.44
CA PRO A 262 -0.09 32.06 -19.28
C PRO A 262 -0.41 30.81 -18.45
N TYR A 263 -0.76 29.70 -19.10
CA TYR A 263 -0.77 28.40 -18.43
C TYR A 263 0.66 28.07 -17.99
N LEU A 264 0.86 27.71 -16.72
CA LEU A 264 2.13 27.15 -16.27
C LEU A 264 2.14 25.67 -16.69
N GLN A 265 3.15 25.25 -17.45
CA GLN A 265 3.32 23.85 -17.81
C GLN A 265 4.05 23.12 -16.67
N ASP A 266 3.92 21.80 -16.63
CA ASP A 266 4.80 20.98 -15.80
C ASP A 266 6.24 21.09 -16.32
N ASP A 267 7.22 21.08 -15.40
CA ASP A 267 8.64 21.07 -15.77
C ASP A 267 9.03 19.72 -16.40
N ASP A 268 8.26 18.67 -16.11
CA ASP A 268 8.38 17.36 -16.73
C ASP A 268 7.64 17.30 -18.08
N PRO A 269 8.35 17.03 -19.19
CA PRO A 269 7.74 16.92 -20.52
C PRO A 269 6.63 15.86 -20.61
N ARG A 270 6.62 14.84 -19.74
CA ARG A 270 5.60 13.78 -19.71
C ARG A 270 4.21 14.31 -19.39
N TYR A 271 4.13 15.36 -18.58
CA TYR A 271 2.88 15.98 -18.17
C TYR A 271 2.57 17.26 -18.95
N TYR A 272 3.30 17.51 -20.05
CA TYR A 272 3.04 18.64 -20.93
C TYR A 272 1.66 18.51 -21.57
N LEU A 273 0.87 19.59 -21.50
CA LEU A 273 -0.47 19.63 -22.09
C LEU A 273 -0.49 20.48 -23.37
N ASP A 274 -0.75 19.83 -24.51
CA ASP A 274 -0.95 20.48 -25.81
C ASP A 274 -2.17 21.43 -25.83
N ASN A 275 -3.20 21.05 -25.08
CA ASN A 275 -4.40 21.85 -24.89
C ASN A 275 -4.75 21.88 -23.40
N PRO A 276 -4.26 22.89 -22.65
CA PRO A 276 -4.53 23.02 -21.22
C PRO A 276 -6.03 23.02 -20.88
N LEU A 277 -6.89 23.49 -21.79
CA LEU A 277 -8.35 23.54 -21.58
C LEU A 277 -8.99 22.15 -21.48
N ASP A 278 -8.38 21.11 -22.04
CA ASP A 278 -8.85 19.74 -21.87
C ASP A 278 -8.82 19.35 -20.38
N SER A 279 -7.74 19.70 -19.69
CA SER A 279 -7.59 19.47 -18.25
C SER A 279 -8.60 20.27 -17.42
N PHE A 280 -8.97 21.49 -17.82
CA PHE A 280 -10.03 22.27 -17.16
C PHE A 280 -11.40 21.62 -17.32
N LEU A 281 -11.76 21.15 -18.52
CA LEU A 281 -13.05 20.50 -18.73
C LEU A 281 -13.11 19.12 -18.10
N LEU A 282 -12.01 18.38 -18.10
CA LEU A 282 -11.89 17.09 -17.42
C LEU A 282 -12.18 17.24 -15.92
N SER A 283 -11.59 18.24 -15.26
CA SER A 283 -11.84 18.52 -13.84
C SER A 283 -13.27 19.03 -13.53
N VAL A 284 -14.04 19.44 -14.54
CA VAL A 284 -15.49 19.72 -14.40
C VAL A 284 -16.34 18.46 -14.61
N LEU A 285 -15.96 17.61 -15.57
CA LEU A 285 -16.68 16.37 -15.89
C LEU A 285 -16.46 15.28 -14.84
N TYR A 286 -15.26 15.22 -14.28
CA TYR A 286 -14.80 14.20 -13.36
C TYR A 286 -14.20 14.87 -12.11
N PRO A 287 -15.04 15.39 -11.21
CA PRO A 287 -14.57 15.88 -9.90
C PRO A 287 -14.04 14.70 -9.05
N TYR A 288 -13.27 15.00 -8.01
CA TYR A 288 -12.65 13.99 -7.13
C TYR A 288 -13.70 13.06 -6.49
N GLN A 289 -13.50 11.74 -6.58
CA GLN A 289 -14.41 10.71 -6.02
C GLN A 289 -13.74 9.65 -5.10
N ASP A 290 -12.41 9.50 -5.06
CA ASP A 290 -11.63 8.72 -4.06
C ASP A 290 -10.10 8.90 -4.29
N GLU A 291 -9.24 8.11 -3.63
CA GLU A 291 -7.75 8.19 -3.69
C GLU A 291 -7.15 8.18 -5.12
N ASP A 292 -7.85 7.68 -6.13
CA ASP A 292 -7.39 7.63 -7.52
C ASP A 292 -8.04 8.72 -8.40
N TYR A 293 -7.35 9.85 -8.60
CA TYR A 293 -7.87 11.02 -9.34
C TYR A 293 -7.68 10.99 -10.87
N LEU A 294 -7.29 9.88 -11.48
CA LEU A 294 -7.37 9.74 -12.94
C LEU A 294 -8.05 8.42 -13.27
N PRO A 295 -8.97 8.36 -14.25
CA PRO A 295 -9.37 7.08 -14.81
C PRO A 295 -8.09 6.45 -15.38
N GLU A 296 -7.54 5.46 -14.66
CA GLU A 296 -6.24 4.83 -14.97
C GLU A 296 -6.15 4.34 -16.42
N GLU A 297 -7.30 4.14 -17.08
CA GLU A 297 -7.31 3.53 -18.40
C GLU A 297 -7.47 4.51 -19.58
N HIS A 298 -8.32 5.56 -19.60
CA HIS A 298 -8.47 6.39 -20.83
C HIS A 298 -9.07 7.82 -20.64
N PRO A 299 -8.29 8.85 -20.27
CA PRO A 299 -8.79 10.25 -20.11
C PRO A 299 -9.37 10.84 -21.40
N GLU A 300 -8.89 10.38 -22.56
CA GLU A 300 -9.36 10.77 -23.88
C GLU A 300 -10.84 10.44 -24.12
N GLN A 301 -11.31 9.30 -23.60
CA GLN A 301 -12.70 8.87 -23.78
C GLN A 301 -13.66 9.72 -22.94
N THR A 302 -13.20 10.21 -21.79
CA THR A 302 -13.99 11.08 -20.91
C THR A 302 -14.26 12.45 -21.55
N LEU A 303 -13.31 12.97 -22.33
CA LEU A 303 -13.49 14.24 -23.06
C LEU A 303 -14.47 14.14 -24.23
N ASP A 304 -14.78 12.93 -24.70
CA ASP A 304 -15.76 12.72 -25.76
C ASP A 304 -17.22 12.67 -25.23
N VAL A 305 -17.40 12.76 -23.90
CA VAL A 305 -18.71 12.87 -23.26
C VAL A 305 -19.33 14.25 -23.51
N MET A 306 -20.65 14.27 -23.70
CA MET A 306 -21.43 15.50 -23.84
C MET A 306 -21.28 16.42 -22.63
N PHE A 307 -20.74 17.62 -22.83
CA PHE A 307 -20.53 18.62 -21.78
C PHE A 307 -21.82 19.39 -21.50
N ILE A 308 -22.23 20.25 -22.44
CA ILE A 308 -23.53 20.96 -22.43
C ILE A 308 -24.31 20.52 -23.66
N ASP A 309 -23.99 21.09 -24.83
CA ASP A 309 -24.63 20.80 -26.12
C ASP A 309 -23.68 20.13 -27.12
N SER A 310 -22.42 19.90 -26.73
CA SER A 310 -21.36 19.31 -27.55
C SER A 310 -20.38 18.53 -26.67
N PRO A 311 -19.59 17.59 -27.21
CA PRO A 311 -18.53 16.90 -26.48
C PRO A 311 -17.53 17.88 -25.84
N ALA A 312 -16.99 17.55 -24.67
CA ALA A 312 -16.05 18.44 -23.98
C ALA A 312 -14.80 18.75 -24.82
N ARG A 313 -14.25 17.78 -25.55
CA ARG A 313 -13.10 17.98 -26.45
C ARG A 313 -13.34 19.08 -27.48
N GLU A 314 -14.55 19.14 -28.05
CA GLU A 314 -14.94 20.18 -29.01
C GLU A 314 -15.10 21.55 -28.32
N VAL A 315 -15.68 21.56 -27.12
CA VAL A 315 -15.80 22.78 -26.31
C VAL A 315 -14.41 23.33 -25.97
N ALA A 316 -13.48 22.49 -25.50
CA ALA A 316 -12.11 22.90 -25.19
C ALA A 316 -11.39 23.44 -26.42
N SER A 317 -11.47 22.74 -27.55
CA SER A 317 -10.86 23.18 -28.81
C SER A 317 -11.41 24.53 -29.30
N THR A 318 -12.74 24.72 -29.20
CA THR A 318 -13.41 25.97 -29.57
C THR A 318 -13.01 27.11 -28.64
N LEU A 319 -12.92 26.85 -27.34
CA LEU A 319 -12.46 27.83 -26.36
C LEU A 319 -11.00 28.20 -26.57
N LYS A 320 -10.14 27.23 -26.85
CA LYS A 320 -8.72 27.47 -27.15
C LYS A 320 -8.60 28.41 -28.33
N ALA A 321 -9.25 28.08 -29.44
CA ALA A 321 -9.23 28.92 -30.64
C ALA A 321 -9.74 30.34 -30.37
N ALA A 322 -10.84 30.49 -29.62
CA ALA A 322 -11.40 31.80 -29.28
C ALA A 322 -10.47 32.63 -28.38
N ILE A 323 -9.84 32.00 -27.38
CA ILE A 323 -8.93 32.67 -26.45
C ILE A 323 -7.63 33.04 -27.17
N GLU A 324 -7.01 32.12 -27.91
CA GLU A 324 -5.77 32.39 -28.66
C GLU A 324 -5.97 33.45 -29.75
N GLN A 325 -7.14 33.47 -30.39
CA GLN A 325 -7.53 34.55 -31.31
C GLN A 325 -7.61 35.91 -30.60
N ALA A 326 -8.15 35.96 -29.38
CA ALA A 326 -8.23 37.19 -28.59
C ALA A 326 -6.85 37.66 -28.09
N LEU A 327 -5.96 36.73 -27.74
CA LEU A 327 -4.63 37.02 -27.18
C LEU A 327 -3.55 37.29 -28.25
N SER A 328 -3.75 36.83 -29.48
CA SER A 328 -2.74 36.85 -30.55
C SER A 328 -1.45 36.07 -30.21
N HIS A 329 -1.52 35.13 -29.27
CA HIS A 329 -0.48 34.17 -28.93
C HIS A 329 -1.10 32.90 -28.31
N PRO A 330 -0.37 31.77 -28.27
CA PRO A 330 -0.85 30.54 -27.63
C PRO A 330 -1.11 30.70 -26.13
N ILE A 331 -2.04 29.91 -25.58
CA ILE A 331 -2.37 29.92 -24.14
C ILE A 331 -1.32 29.23 -23.25
N GLY A 332 -0.57 28.28 -23.82
CA GLY A 332 0.57 27.60 -23.18
C GLY A 332 1.92 28.17 -23.66
N GLY A 333 2.98 27.94 -22.87
CA GLY A 333 4.35 28.19 -23.30
C GLY A 333 4.70 27.41 -24.57
N ALA A 334 5.74 27.83 -25.29
CA ALA A 334 6.24 27.06 -26.42
C ALA A 334 6.62 25.66 -25.93
N HIS A 335 6.12 24.62 -26.60
CA HIS A 335 6.61 23.26 -26.41
C HIS A 335 8.14 23.35 -26.53
N PRO A 336 8.92 23.02 -25.48
CA PRO A 336 10.35 22.91 -25.67
C PRO A 336 10.50 21.91 -26.81
N LEU A 337 11.17 22.30 -27.90
CA LEU A 337 11.62 21.34 -28.91
C LEU A 337 12.64 20.43 -28.21
N ALA A 338 12.15 19.53 -27.35
CA ALA A 338 12.77 18.26 -27.16
C ALA A 338 12.55 17.59 -28.51
N ASP A 339 13.64 17.35 -29.24
CA ASP A 339 13.61 16.41 -30.35
C ASP A 339 12.78 15.21 -29.89
N ASP A 340 11.70 14.90 -30.62
CA ASP A 340 10.74 13.81 -30.37
C ASP A 340 11.46 12.47 -30.16
N ILE A 341 11.95 12.25 -28.94
CA ILE A 341 12.52 11.00 -28.47
C ILE A 341 12.04 10.79 -27.04
N TYR A 342 10.75 10.95 -26.80
CA TYR A 342 10.09 10.26 -25.71
C TYR A 342 9.31 9.09 -26.32
N CYS A 343 10.00 7.94 -26.39
CA CYS A 343 9.33 6.66 -26.61
C CYS A 343 8.51 6.38 -25.33
N PRO A 344 7.23 5.98 -25.42
CA PRO A 344 6.42 5.69 -24.24
C PRO A 344 7.10 4.66 -23.35
N ASP A 345 6.65 4.55 -22.11
CA ASP A 345 7.13 3.69 -21.00
C ASP A 345 7.12 2.17 -21.28
N HIS A 346 7.33 1.76 -22.52
CA HIS A 346 7.54 0.40 -22.96
C HIS A 346 8.91 0.33 -23.63
N TYR A 347 9.87 -0.13 -22.86
CA TYR A 347 11.13 -0.64 -23.39
C TYR A 347 10.86 -1.51 -24.65
N VAL A 348 11.37 -1.07 -25.79
CA VAL A 348 11.28 -1.83 -27.04
C VAL A 348 12.38 -2.88 -27.02
N SER A 349 12.00 -4.15 -27.07
CA SER A 349 13.00 -5.24 -27.18
C SER A 349 13.92 -4.99 -28.36
N GLY A 350 15.22 -5.02 -28.10
CA GLY A 350 16.33 -4.84 -29.03
C GLY A 350 16.97 -3.45 -28.92
N SER A 351 16.30 -2.49 -28.28
CA SER A 351 16.77 -1.11 -28.19
C SER A 351 18.00 -0.96 -27.29
N GLY A 352 18.08 -1.72 -26.19
CA GLY A 352 19.20 -1.66 -25.25
C GLY A 352 20.51 -2.09 -25.89
N ILE A 353 20.52 -3.26 -26.55
CA ILE A 353 21.68 -3.72 -27.32
C ILE A 353 22.03 -2.72 -28.43
N HIS A 354 21.02 -2.19 -29.12
CA HIS A 354 21.23 -1.25 -30.23
C HIS A 354 22.00 0.00 -29.77
N HIS A 355 21.61 0.62 -28.66
CA HIS A 355 22.27 1.81 -28.12
C HIS A 355 23.71 1.53 -27.68
N TRP A 356 23.95 0.43 -26.98
CA TRP A 356 25.30 0.05 -26.56
C TRP A 356 26.20 -0.32 -27.74
N LYS A 357 25.66 -1.01 -28.76
CA LYS A 357 26.41 -1.31 -29.99
C LYS A 357 26.81 -0.04 -30.73
N ALA A 358 25.85 0.87 -30.95
CA ALA A 358 26.08 2.11 -31.66
C ALA A 358 27.08 3.03 -30.94
N PHE A 359 27.02 3.07 -29.60
CA PHE A 359 28.03 3.75 -28.79
C PHE A 359 29.42 3.13 -29.00
N ILE A 360 29.56 1.81 -28.85
CA ILE A 360 30.86 1.15 -28.91
C ILE A 360 31.50 1.27 -30.29
N THR A 361 30.75 1.01 -31.37
CA THR A 361 31.28 1.11 -32.73
C THR A 361 31.50 2.54 -33.20
N GLY A 362 30.74 3.50 -32.66
CA GLY A 362 30.85 4.92 -33.02
C GLY A 362 31.95 5.68 -32.26
N VAL A 363 32.28 5.28 -31.04
CA VAL A 363 33.20 6.02 -30.17
C VAL A 363 34.65 5.53 -30.28
N PHE A 364 34.88 4.22 -30.36
CA PHE A 364 36.22 3.64 -30.34
C PHE A 364 36.73 3.32 -31.75
N GLU A 365 38.00 3.61 -32.04
CA GLU A 365 38.64 3.20 -33.31
C GLU A 365 38.65 1.68 -33.49
N GLN A 366 38.72 0.93 -32.39
CA GLN A 366 38.61 -0.53 -32.36
C GLN A 366 37.18 -0.99 -32.03
N GLY A 367 36.17 -0.13 -32.15
CA GLY A 367 34.80 -0.39 -31.73
C GLY A 367 34.17 -1.63 -32.37
N ASP A 368 34.41 -1.85 -33.66
CA ASP A 368 33.97 -3.06 -34.36
C ASP A 368 34.62 -4.34 -33.81
N GLN A 369 35.88 -4.27 -33.38
CA GLN A 369 36.60 -5.40 -32.78
C GLN A 369 36.12 -5.67 -31.35
N ILE A 370 35.85 -4.60 -30.58
CA ILE A 370 35.27 -4.69 -29.23
C ILE A 370 33.87 -5.32 -29.31
N TRP A 371 33.03 -4.88 -30.25
CA TRP A 371 31.69 -5.46 -30.40
C TRP A 371 31.73 -6.91 -30.91
N ALA A 372 32.65 -7.24 -31.82
CA ALA A 372 32.86 -8.62 -32.24
C ALA A 372 33.27 -9.52 -31.05
N TYR A 373 34.14 -9.05 -30.17
CA TYR A 373 34.46 -9.74 -28.93
C TYR A 373 33.21 -9.97 -28.07
N ILE A 374 32.39 -8.93 -27.83
CA ILE A 374 31.17 -9.04 -27.03
C ILE A 374 30.15 -10.01 -27.65
N ASP A 375 29.94 -9.97 -28.97
CA ASP A 375 28.91 -10.76 -29.64
C ASP A 375 29.32 -12.24 -29.77
N ASN A 376 30.53 -12.52 -30.27
CA ASN A 376 30.95 -13.89 -30.65
C ASN A 376 32.33 -14.34 -30.13
N GLY A 377 33.07 -13.48 -29.42
CA GLY A 377 34.28 -13.86 -28.70
C GLY A 377 35.53 -13.80 -29.58
N ASN A 378 35.39 -13.30 -30.80
CA ASN A 378 36.51 -13.03 -31.68
C ASN A 378 37.38 -11.91 -31.11
N TYR A 379 38.68 -11.97 -31.37
CA TYR A 379 39.68 -11.03 -30.86
C TYR A 379 39.80 -11.02 -29.31
N PRO A 380 40.12 -12.16 -28.66
CA PRO A 380 40.16 -12.29 -27.19
C PRO A 380 41.19 -11.38 -26.51
N ASP A 381 42.16 -10.85 -27.25
CA ASP A 381 43.16 -9.91 -26.74
C ASP A 381 42.65 -8.46 -26.67
N VAL A 382 41.49 -8.15 -27.28
CA VAL A 382 40.93 -6.78 -27.34
C VAL A 382 40.69 -6.18 -25.95
N PRO A 383 40.08 -6.88 -24.98
CA PRO A 383 39.93 -6.34 -23.63
C PRO A 383 41.26 -5.95 -22.97
N ALA A 384 42.38 -6.61 -23.31
CA ALA A 384 43.71 -6.26 -22.81
C ALA A 384 44.27 -4.94 -23.37
N CYS A 385 43.78 -4.52 -24.52
CA CYS A 385 44.24 -3.33 -25.25
C CYS A 385 43.34 -2.10 -25.02
N VAL A 386 42.25 -2.26 -24.29
CA VAL A 386 41.29 -1.19 -23.98
C VAL A 386 41.80 -0.32 -22.84
N THR A 387 41.95 0.97 -23.09
CA THR A 387 42.32 1.97 -22.07
C THR A 387 41.12 2.42 -21.26
N ALA A 388 41.30 2.65 -19.96
CA ALA A 388 40.27 3.22 -19.10
C ALA A 388 39.91 4.66 -19.50
N PHE A 389 38.63 5.01 -19.40
CA PHE A 389 38.11 6.37 -19.63
C PHE A 389 36.75 6.53 -18.92
N ASP A 390 36.29 7.77 -18.77
CA ASP A 390 34.96 8.04 -18.24
C ASP A 390 33.89 7.90 -19.36
N ILE A 391 33.03 6.89 -19.22
CA ILE A 391 31.96 6.59 -20.19
C ILE A 391 30.98 7.76 -20.30
N ARG A 392 30.76 8.55 -19.23
CA ARG A 392 29.89 9.73 -19.26
C ARG A 392 30.48 10.83 -20.14
N ASP A 393 31.78 11.09 -20.01
CA ASP A 393 32.46 12.11 -20.81
C ASP A 393 32.49 11.75 -22.31
N MET A 394 32.60 10.46 -22.63
CA MET A 394 32.64 9.97 -24.01
C MET A 394 31.25 9.86 -24.65
N THR A 395 30.22 9.47 -23.90
CA THR A 395 28.82 9.49 -24.38
C THR A 395 28.36 10.92 -24.67
N ALA A 396 28.77 11.89 -23.85
CA ALA A 396 28.49 13.32 -24.03
C ALA A 396 29.02 13.92 -25.35
N GLN A 397 30.06 13.33 -25.93
CA GLN A 397 30.69 13.85 -27.15
C GLN A 397 30.17 13.20 -28.43
N LYS A 398 29.62 11.98 -28.37
CA LYS A 398 29.45 11.14 -29.56
C LYS A 398 28.21 10.23 -29.59
N HIS A 399 27.42 10.11 -28.52
CA HIS A 399 26.21 9.26 -28.53
C HIS A 399 25.12 9.74 -27.55
N PHE A 400 24.28 10.68 -28.01
CA PHE A 400 23.27 11.37 -27.19
C PHE A 400 22.22 10.45 -26.55
N ALA A 401 21.72 9.42 -27.23
CA ALA A 401 20.68 8.54 -26.68
C ALA A 401 21.11 7.73 -25.44
N LEU A 402 22.38 7.30 -25.40
CA LEU A 402 22.91 6.58 -24.22
C LEU A 402 23.25 7.58 -23.09
N LEU A 403 23.66 8.80 -23.45
CA LEU A 403 23.89 9.88 -22.50
C LEU A 403 22.61 10.28 -21.77
N ASP A 404 21.49 10.39 -22.47
CA ASP A 404 20.22 10.77 -21.84
C ASP A 404 19.73 9.65 -20.91
N PHE A 405 19.89 8.39 -21.28
CA PHE A 405 19.62 7.25 -20.39
C PHE A 405 20.54 7.24 -19.16
N ILE A 406 21.81 7.60 -19.32
CA ILE A 406 22.74 7.81 -18.20
C ILE A 406 22.28 8.97 -17.32
N ARG A 407 21.85 10.10 -17.89
CA ARG A 407 21.41 11.30 -17.14
C ARG A 407 20.10 11.09 -16.39
N LEU A 408 19.18 10.31 -16.96
CA LEU A 408 17.92 9.93 -16.33
C LEU A 408 18.15 9.14 -15.03
N ASN A 409 19.19 8.30 -15.02
CA ASN A 409 19.46 7.38 -13.92
C ASN A 409 20.62 7.82 -13.00
N LEU A 410 21.49 8.75 -13.42
CA LEU A 410 22.51 9.34 -12.56
C LEU A 410 22.01 10.64 -11.91
N GLY A 411 21.93 10.65 -10.58
CA GLY A 411 21.82 11.89 -9.83
C GLY A 411 23.09 12.75 -9.92
N PRO A 412 23.01 14.05 -9.54
CA PRO A 412 24.14 14.99 -9.63
C PRO A 412 25.34 14.65 -8.74
N TYR A 413 25.16 13.75 -7.76
CA TYR A 413 26.20 13.32 -6.82
C TYR A 413 26.64 11.86 -7.01
N ASP A 414 26.03 11.14 -7.95
CA ASP A 414 26.28 9.72 -8.14
C ASP A 414 27.35 9.47 -9.19
N SER A 415 28.04 8.33 -9.05
CA SER A 415 29.01 7.87 -10.05
C SER A 415 28.33 6.94 -11.05
N LEU A 416 28.82 6.87 -12.29
CA LEU A 416 28.29 5.89 -13.24
C LEU A 416 28.45 4.46 -12.73
N ASN A 417 29.49 4.21 -11.92
CA ASN A 417 29.70 2.90 -11.32
C ASN A 417 28.62 2.55 -10.29
N SER A 418 28.17 3.50 -9.46
CA SER A 418 27.11 3.25 -8.47
C SER A 418 25.75 2.98 -9.14
N GLU A 419 25.47 3.66 -10.25
CA GLU A 419 24.19 3.57 -10.98
C GLU A 419 24.29 2.74 -12.28
N ILE A 420 25.25 1.82 -12.38
CA ILE A 420 25.45 1.04 -13.62
C ILE A 420 24.29 0.10 -13.95
N VAL A 421 23.54 -0.34 -12.92
CA VAL A 421 22.41 -1.26 -13.06
C VAL A 421 21.29 -0.66 -13.89
N PRO A 422 20.69 0.48 -13.49
CA PRO A 422 19.62 1.08 -14.28
C PRO A 422 20.10 1.45 -15.70
N VAL A 423 21.37 1.87 -15.87
CA VAL A 423 21.95 2.15 -17.19
C VAL A 423 22.06 0.90 -18.09
N LEU A 424 22.25 -0.28 -17.51
CA LEU A 424 22.30 -1.56 -18.23
C LEU A 424 20.94 -2.25 -18.35
N GLN A 425 19.87 -1.72 -17.74
CA GLN A 425 18.57 -2.39 -17.69
C GLN A 425 18.07 -2.84 -19.07
N GLY A 426 18.15 -1.96 -20.08
CA GLY A 426 17.72 -2.32 -21.43
C GLY A 426 18.56 -3.42 -22.09
N VAL A 427 19.82 -3.64 -21.67
CA VAL A 427 20.63 -4.78 -22.14
C VAL A 427 20.26 -6.06 -21.39
N LEU A 428 20.00 -5.94 -20.08
CA LEU A 428 19.54 -7.05 -19.23
C LEU A 428 18.18 -7.57 -19.72
N ASP A 429 17.23 -6.68 -19.99
CA ASP A 429 15.93 -7.04 -20.56
C ASP A 429 16.08 -7.72 -21.93
N ASP A 430 17.07 -7.33 -22.73
CA ASP A 430 17.28 -7.89 -24.07
C ASP A 430 17.89 -9.29 -24.05
N TRP A 431 18.84 -9.52 -23.14
CA TRP A 431 19.62 -10.75 -23.07
C TRP A 431 19.11 -11.76 -22.05
N CYS A 432 18.27 -11.34 -21.09
CA CYS A 432 17.84 -12.16 -19.96
C CYS A 432 16.32 -12.36 -19.84
N LYS A 433 15.52 -12.03 -20.88
CA LYS A 433 14.06 -12.26 -20.90
C LYS A 433 13.64 -13.71 -20.68
N ASP A 434 12.51 -13.89 -19.99
CA ASP A 434 11.93 -15.21 -19.65
C ASP A 434 11.53 -16.06 -20.87
N SER A 435 11.28 -15.43 -22.02
CA SER A 435 10.82 -16.11 -23.24
C SER A 435 11.94 -16.76 -24.09
N LEU A 436 13.20 -16.72 -23.66
CA LEU A 436 14.35 -17.26 -24.40
C LEU A 436 14.52 -18.77 -24.22
N THR A 437 14.96 -19.47 -25.29
CA THR A 437 15.34 -20.90 -25.18
C THR A 437 16.62 -21.09 -24.34
N GLU A 438 16.85 -22.29 -23.78
CA GLU A 438 18.06 -22.58 -22.99
C GLU A 438 19.36 -22.32 -23.76
N GLU A 439 19.38 -22.62 -25.06
CA GLU A 439 20.56 -22.40 -25.92
C GLU A 439 20.81 -20.89 -26.15
N GLU A 440 19.76 -20.11 -26.42
CA GLU A 440 19.85 -18.66 -26.58
C GLU A 440 20.25 -17.97 -25.26
N ARG A 441 19.69 -18.44 -24.13
CA ARG A 441 20.02 -17.97 -22.79
C ARG A 441 21.51 -18.19 -22.49
N GLY A 442 22.04 -19.38 -22.74
CA GLY A 442 23.46 -19.67 -22.55
C GLY A 442 24.38 -18.80 -23.42
N GLN A 443 24.01 -18.54 -24.67
CA GLN A 443 24.78 -17.65 -25.56
C GLN A 443 24.73 -16.20 -25.08
N ASN A 444 23.56 -15.70 -24.70
CA ASN A 444 23.36 -14.32 -24.26
C ASN A 444 24.03 -14.05 -22.90
N GLN A 445 24.02 -15.01 -21.98
CA GLN A 445 24.78 -14.95 -20.72
C GLN A 445 26.28 -14.75 -20.98
N GLN A 446 26.85 -15.44 -21.97
CA GLN A 446 28.25 -15.23 -22.36
C GLN A 446 28.50 -13.85 -22.98
N LYS A 447 27.54 -13.29 -23.72
CA LYS A 447 27.65 -11.92 -24.28
C LYS A 447 27.62 -10.88 -23.16
N LEU A 448 26.72 -11.05 -22.19
CA LEU A 448 26.61 -10.19 -21.02
C LEU A 448 27.90 -10.18 -20.20
N LEU A 449 28.50 -11.36 -19.93
CA LEU A 449 29.78 -11.44 -19.23
C LEU A 449 30.91 -10.71 -19.97
N ARG A 450 30.98 -10.85 -21.30
CA ARG A 450 31.99 -10.16 -22.12
C ARG A 450 31.78 -8.65 -22.17
N LEU A 451 30.53 -8.18 -22.15
CA LEU A 451 30.21 -6.75 -22.02
C LEU A 451 30.66 -6.23 -20.64
N LEU A 452 30.36 -6.95 -19.56
CA LEU A 452 30.78 -6.59 -18.20
C LEU A 452 32.30 -6.60 -18.04
N ASP A 453 33.02 -7.54 -18.65
CA ASP A 453 34.50 -7.52 -18.65
C ASP A 453 35.08 -6.25 -19.30
N VAL A 454 34.45 -5.77 -20.37
CA VAL A 454 34.84 -4.53 -21.07
C VAL A 454 34.52 -3.30 -20.21
N ILE A 455 33.33 -3.23 -19.61
CA ILE A 455 32.92 -2.13 -18.73
C ILE A 455 33.80 -2.08 -17.47
N HIS A 456 34.09 -3.22 -16.86
CA HIS A 456 34.97 -3.32 -15.68
C HIS A 456 36.35 -2.72 -15.97
N ARG A 457 36.89 -2.96 -17.17
CA ARG A 457 38.17 -2.37 -17.60
C ARG A 457 38.07 -0.88 -17.93
N TRP A 458 36.98 -0.43 -18.56
CA TRP A 458 36.73 1.01 -18.74
C TRP A 458 36.68 1.74 -17.41
N ASN A 459 36.11 1.09 -16.41
CA ASN A 459 36.00 1.58 -15.04
C ASN A 459 37.23 1.27 -14.15
N GLN A 460 38.43 1.18 -14.74
CA GLN A 460 39.69 0.99 -14.01
C GLN A 460 39.75 -0.24 -13.08
N LEU A 461 38.98 -1.28 -13.36
CA LEU A 461 38.86 -2.48 -12.51
C LEU A 461 38.30 -2.18 -11.11
N HIS A 462 37.54 -1.08 -10.96
CA HIS A 462 36.75 -0.87 -9.75
C HIS A 462 35.63 -1.89 -9.66
N PRO A 463 35.31 -2.36 -8.44
CA PRO A 463 34.23 -3.31 -8.24
C PRO A 463 32.89 -2.76 -8.69
N PHE A 464 32.08 -3.65 -9.26
CA PHE A 464 30.68 -3.36 -9.55
C PHE A 464 29.87 -3.20 -8.26
N PRO A 465 28.79 -2.39 -8.29
CA PRO A 465 27.92 -2.22 -7.14
C PRO A 465 27.18 -3.51 -6.79
N ALA A 466 26.82 -3.65 -5.53
CA ALA A 466 26.10 -4.82 -5.01
C ALA A 466 24.82 -5.14 -5.80
N GLY A 467 24.10 -4.14 -6.28
CA GLY A 467 22.88 -4.33 -7.07
C GLY A 467 23.13 -5.13 -8.35
N LEU A 468 24.22 -4.86 -9.07
CA LEU A 468 24.56 -5.60 -10.29
C LEU A 468 24.93 -7.05 -9.96
N LYS A 469 25.63 -7.26 -8.84
CA LYS A 469 25.97 -8.61 -8.38
C LYS A 469 24.71 -9.43 -8.11
N LEU A 470 23.72 -8.88 -7.39
CA LEU A 470 22.46 -9.57 -7.09
C LEU A 470 21.76 -10.00 -8.38
N LEU A 471 21.63 -9.11 -9.36
CA LEU A 471 21.02 -9.46 -10.65
C LEU A 471 21.78 -10.59 -11.37
N ILE A 472 23.11 -10.50 -11.42
CA ILE A 472 23.94 -11.47 -12.16
C ILE A 472 24.03 -12.83 -11.47
N VAL A 473 24.03 -12.86 -10.13
CA VAL A 473 24.22 -14.08 -9.33
C VAL A 473 22.89 -14.73 -8.94
N ASP A 474 21.94 -13.94 -8.46
CA ASP A 474 20.70 -14.47 -7.88
C ASP A 474 19.59 -14.55 -8.94
N ASP A 475 19.34 -13.46 -9.65
CA ASP A 475 18.17 -13.37 -10.54
C ASP A 475 18.42 -14.09 -11.87
N TYR A 476 19.53 -13.75 -12.53
CA TYR A 476 19.87 -14.31 -13.84
C TYR A 476 20.78 -15.55 -13.76
N GLN A 477 21.33 -15.86 -12.57
CA GLN A 477 22.16 -17.03 -12.29
C GLN A 477 23.30 -17.24 -13.31
N VAL A 478 23.90 -16.16 -13.77
CA VAL A 478 24.95 -16.15 -14.81
C VAL A 478 26.29 -16.61 -14.23
N LEU A 479 26.57 -16.26 -12.98
CA LEU A 479 27.76 -16.66 -12.23
C LEU A 479 27.37 -17.07 -10.81
N SER A 480 28.15 -17.95 -10.21
CA SER A 480 28.09 -18.12 -8.76
C SER A 480 28.69 -16.91 -8.04
N GLU A 481 28.25 -16.66 -6.80
CA GLU A 481 28.77 -15.58 -5.97
C GLU A 481 30.32 -15.59 -5.85
N PRO A 482 31.00 -16.73 -5.61
CA PRO A 482 32.46 -16.77 -5.57
C PRO A 482 33.12 -16.42 -6.91
N GLU A 483 32.53 -16.85 -8.03
CA GLU A 483 33.05 -16.54 -9.36
C GLU A 483 32.91 -15.06 -9.69
N PHE A 484 31.79 -14.43 -9.31
CA PHE A 484 31.59 -12.99 -9.47
C PHE A 484 32.62 -12.19 -8.65
N MET A 485 32.82 -12.56 -7.38
CA MET A 485 33.79 -11.89 -6.50
C MET A 485 35.23 -12.06 -7.00
N LEU A 486 35.58 -13.26 -7.49
CA LEU A 486 36.89 -13.52 -8.09
C LEU A 486 37.10 -12.73 -9.39
N ARG A 487 36.05 -12.56 -10.19
CA ARG A 487 36.12 -11.91 -11.51
C ARG A 487 36.12 -10.38 -11.45
N TYR A 488 35.42 -9.77 -10.49
CA TYR A 488 35.20 -8.31 -10.43
C TYR A 488 35.60 -7.64 -9.09
N HIS A 489 36.35 -8.31 -8.21
CA HIS A 489 36.97 -7.72 -7.02
C HIS A 489 36.05 -6.94 -6.06
N GLY A 490 34.81 -7.41 -5.84
CA GLY A 490 33.79 -6.74 -4.99
C GLY A 490 34.23 -6.41 -3.55
N ASP A 491 33.75 -5.29 -3.00
CA ASP A 491 33.89 -4.98 -1.55
C ASP A 491 32.92 -5.85 -0.74
N TRP A 492 33.44 -6.98 -0.25
CA TRP A 492 32.67 -7.96 0.49
C TRP A 492 32.16 -7.41 1.84
N ALA A 493 32.90 -6.49 2.48
CA ALA A 493 32.55 -5.95 3.80
C ALA A 493 31.38 -4.97 3.70
N HIS A 494 31.37 -4.13 2.64
CA HIS A 494 30.22 -3.27 2.33
C HIS A 494 28.98 -4.09 1.99
N LEU A 495 29.13 -5.14 1.17
CA LEU A 495 28.02 -6.05 0.85
C LEU A 495 27.48 -6.78 2.08
N PHE A 496 28.37 -7.34 2.91
CA PHE A 496 27.98 -7.99 4.16
C PHE A 496 27.24 -7.02 5.08
N THR A 497 27.73 -5.79 5.22
CA THR A 497 27.06 -4.73 6.00
C THR A 497 25.68 -4.41 5.46
N ARG A 498 25.52 -4.31 4.13
CA ARG A 498 24.21 -4.10 3.51
C ARG A 498 23.26 -5.27 3.77
N LEU A 499 23.70 -6.51 3.58
CA LEU A 499 22.87 -7.69 3.86
C LEU A 499 22.45 -7.77 5.33
N VAL A 500 23.31 -7.33 6.26
CA VAL A 500 22.96 -7.21 7.69
C VAL A 500 21.95 -6.08 7.91
N LYS A 501 22.05 -4.96 7.18
CA LYS A 501 21.07 -3.88 7.23
C LYS A 501 19.71 -4.26 6.65
N ASP A 502 19.68 -5.07 5.60
CA ASP A 502 18.43 -5.61 5.05
C ASP A 502 17.68 -6.47 6.09
N ILE A 503 18.40 -7.15 7.01
CA ILE A 503 17.81 -7.86 8.16
C ILE A 503 17.30 -6.87 9.24
N SER A 504 17.86 -5.66 9.29
CA SER A 504 17.51 -4.64 10.30
C SER A 504 16.32 -3.75 9.91
N ASP A 505 15.85 -3.80 8.67
CA ASP A 505 14.72 -2.99 8.21
C ASP A 505 13.41 -3.38 8.92
N TYR A 506 12.43 -2.45 8.91
CA TYR A 506 11.12 -2.55 9.57
C TYR A 506 10.29 -3.81 9.20
N ARG A 507 10.71 -4.59 8.19
CA ARG A 507 10.12 -5.87 7.74
C ARG A 507 11.17 -6.97 7.43
N GLY A 508 12.40 -6.87 7.96
CA GLY A 508 13.48 -7.85 7.72
C GLY A 508 13.43 -9.15 8.54
N ILE A 509 12.62 -10.15 8.14
CA ILE A 509 12.61 -11.48 8.79
C ILE A 509 13.97 -12.11 8.52
N LEU A 510 14.55 -12.79 9.52
CA LEU A 510 15.75 -13.57 9.27
C LEU A 510 15.42 -14.87 8.52
N GLU A 511 15.38 -14.79 7.20
CA GLU A 511 15.16 -15.94 6.32
C GLU A 511 16.42 -16.79 6.13
N SER A 512 16.22 -18.10 5.97
CA SER A 512 17.29 -19.08 5.79
C SER A 512 18.17 -18.77 4.57
N ALA A 513 17.56 -18.40 3.44
CA ALA A 513 18.28 -18.08 2.20
C ALA A 513 19.14 -16.83 2.36
N HIS A 514 18.57 -15.76 2.93
CA HIS A 514 19.27 -14.50 3.18
C HIS A 514 20.44 -14.67 4.16
N PHE A 515 20.23 -15.39 5.26
CA PHE A 515 21.31 -15.66 6.21
C PHE A 515 22.43 -16.52 5.60
N LYS A 516 22.08 -17.54 4.78
CA LYS A 516 23.09 -18.36 4.09
C LYS A 516 24.02 -17.51 3.21
N ARG A 517 23.53 -16.43 2.58
CA ARG A 517 24.35 -15.47 1.83
C ARG A 517 25.31 -14.71 2.75
N CYS A 518 24.81 -14.19 3.88
CA CYS A 518 25.64 -13.53 4.90
C CYS A 518 26.76 -14.47 5.39
N TYR A 519 26.42 -15.71 5.73
CA TYR A 519 27.36 -16.70 6.23
C TYR A 519 28.36 -17.16 5.16
N ALA A 520 27.94 -17.25 3.89
CA ALA A 520 28.83 -17.58 2.78
C ALA A 520 29.93 -16.53 2.62
N LEU A 521 29.60 -15.23 2.74
CA LEU A 521 30.59 -14.14 2.72
C LEU A 521 31.57 -14.23 3.90
N VAL A 522 31.06 -14.46 5.11
CA VAL A 522 31.90 -14.66 6.30
C VAL A 522 32.84 -15.85 6.12
N CYS A 523 32.39 -16.94 5.49
CA CYS A 523 33.25 -18.09 5.21
C CYS A 523 34.30 -17.79 4.14
N ALA A 524 33.94 -17.08 3.07
CA ALA A 524 34.84 -16.74 1.98
C ALA A 524 35.95 -15.77 2.42
N CYS A 525 35.64 -14.90 3.38
CA CYS A 525 36.54 -13.85 3.87
C CYS A 525 36.85 -14.02 5.38
N ARG A 526 36.91 -15.26 5.87
CA ARG A 526 36.92 -15.58 7.31
C ARG A 526 38.05 -14.89 8.08
N ASP A 527 39.24 -14.82 7.51
CA ASP A 527 40.42 -14.20 8.12
C ASP A 527 40.27 -12.68 8.32
N GLU A 528 39.44 -12.02 7.50
CA GLU A 528 39.16 -10.58 7.54
C GLU A 528 37.82 -10.24 8.19
N ALA A 529 37.00 -11.25 8.52
CA ALA A 529 35.62 -11.04 8.95
C ALA A 529 35.47 -10.57 10.40
N GLU A 530 36.39 -10.96 11.28
CA GLU A 530 36.35 -10.59 12.70
C GLU A 530 36.26 -9.07 12.95
N PRO A 531 37.14 -8.21 12.40
CA PRO A 531 37.07 -6.77 12.64
C PRO A 531 35.78 -6.14 12.11
N VAL A 532 35.26 -6.62 10.97
CA VAL A 532 34.00 -6.12 10.39
C VAL A 532 32.82 -6.45 11.30
N ILE A 533 32.70 -7.69 11.76
CA ILE A 533 31.63 -8.13 12.67
C ILE A 533 31.69 -7.37 14.00
N ARG A 534 32.89 -7.14 14.55
CA ARG A 534 33.07 -6.36 15.79
C ARG A 534 32.69 -4.88 15.60
N SER A 535 32.99 -4.31 14.44
CA SER A 535 32.58 -2.95 14.09
C SER A 535 31.05 -2.83 14.04
N LEU A 536 30.37 -3.78 13.40
CA LEU A 536 28.90 -3.82 13.35
C LEU A 536 28.28 -3.98 14.73
N ALA A 537 28.86 -4.82 15.59
CA ALA A 537 28.39 -5.00 16.97
C ALA A 537 28.53 -3.74 17.85
N SER A 538 29.28 -2.74 17.38
CA SER A 538 29.48 -1.45 18.07
C SER A 538 28.75 -0.29 17.37
N ASP A 539 28.01 -0.56 16.30
CA ASP A 539 27.27 0.45 15.53
C ASP A 539 25.85 0.59 16.08
N ASP A 540 25.54 1.76 16.64
CA ASP A 540 24.22 2.06 17.21
C ASP A 540 23.08 2.03 16.16
N ALA A 541 23.41 2.07 14.86
CA ALA A 541 22.43 1.94 13.79
C ALA A 541 21.93 0.51 13.58
N ILE A 542 22.62 -0.51 14.13
CA ILE A 542 22.20 -1.92 14.03
C ILE A 542 21.48 -2.33 15.31
N PRO A 543 20.19 -2.71 15.26
CA PRO A 543 19.44 -3.13 16.44
C PRO A 543 20.10 -4.33 17.14
N GLY A 544 20.11 -4.32 18.47
CA GLY A 544 20.75 -5.36 19.28
C GLY A 544 20.20 -6.77 19.00
N ALA A 545 18.88 -6.89 18.74
CA ALA A 545 18.25 -8.15 18.35
C ALA A 545 18.77 -8.68 17.01
N THR A 546 18.99 -7.78 16.03
CA THR A 546 19.57 -8.11 14.72
C THR A 546 21.01 -8.61 14.87
N MET A 547 21.82 -7.93 15.67
CA MET A 547 23.19 -8.37 15.94
C MET A 547 23.22 -9.73 16.66
N ALA A 548 22.34 -9.95 17.64
CA ALA A 548 22.23 -11.23 18.34
C ALA A 548 21.88 -12.37 17.36
N ALA A 549 20.93 -12.16 16.46
CA ALA A 549 20.51 -13.20 15.51
C ALA A 549 21.59 -13.49 14.45
N LEU A 550 22.31 -12.47 13.97
CA LEU A 550 23.47 -12.66 13.09
C LEU A 550 24.52 -13.56 13.75
N LEU A 551 24.90 -13.24 14.99
CA LEU A 551 25.91 -14.00 15.75
C LEU A 551 25.43 -15.41 16.10
N ALA A 552 24.16 -15.56 16.46
CA ALA A 552 23.56 -16.87 16.70
C ALA A 552 23.56 -17.73 15.43
N GLY A 553 23.21 -17.16 14.28
CA GLY A 553 23.30 -17.88 13.01
C GLY A 553 24.72 -18.32 12.69
N ILE A 554 25.74 -17.48 12.96
CA ILE A 554 27.15 -17.84 12.75
C ILE A 554 27.52 -19.03 13.65
N VAL A 555 27.20 -18.99 14.95
CA VAL A 555 27.45 -20.09 15.89
C VAL A 555 26.78 -21.38 15.44
N HIS A 556 25.53 -21.31 14.99
CA HIS A 556 24.77 -22.46 14.50
C HIS A 556 25.45 -23.14 13.31
N HIS A 557 25.87 -22.36 12.32
CA HIS A 557 26.50 -22.89 11.12
C HIS A 557 27.97 -23.30 11.34
N ASP A 558 28.71 -22.59 12.19
CA ASP A 558 30.09 -22.92 12.59
C ASP A 558 30.11 -24.29 13.28
N ARG A 559 29.19 -24.53 14.23
CA ARG A 559 29.06 -25.82 14.92
C ARG A 559 28.81 -26.97 13.96
N ARG A 560 27.94 -26.78 12.96
CA ARG A 560 27.67 -27.81 11.92
C ARG A 560 28.87 -28.09 11.02
N ARG A 561 29.83 -27.16 10.96
CA ARG A 561 31.09 -27.29 10.21
C ARG A 561 32.30 -27.64 11.10
N GLU A 562 32.09 -27.87 12.39
CA GLU A 562 33.15 -28.10 13.38
C GLU A 562 34.21 -26.97 13.40
N CYS A 563 33.75 -25.72 13.24
CA CYS A 563 34.58 -24.52 13.30
C CYS A 563 34.46 -23.86 14.68
N GLU A 564 35.59 -23.63 15.36
CA GLU A 564 35.67 -22.94 16.65
C GLU A 564 36.84 -21.95 16.63
N ASP A 565 36.60 -20.75 16.08
CA ASP A 565 37.63 -19.70 15.95
C ASP A 565 37.30 -18.45 16.78
N ALA A 566 38.07 -17.37 16.57
CA ALA A 566 37.90 -16.11 17.29
C ALA A 566 36.53 -15.46 17.03
N ILE A 567 35.94 -15.68 15.86
CA ILE A 567 34.60 -15.16 15.51
C ILE A 567 33.54 -15.94 16.29
N THR A 568 33.61 -17.27 16.31
CA THR A 568 32.70 -18.12 17.09
C THR A 568 32.78 -17.79 18.59
N ALA A 569 34.00 -17.60 19.12
CA ALA A 569 34.22 -17.22 20.52
C ALA A 569 33.66 -15.84 20.85
N PHE A 570 33.83 -14.85 19.95
CA PHE A 570 33.23 -13.52 20.10
C PHE A 570 31.70 -13.58 20.08
N ALA A 571 31.13 -14.32 19.13
CA ALA A 571 29.69 -14.49 19.01
C ALA A 571 29.08 -15.05 20.30
N LEU A 572 29.69 -16.10 20.86
CA LEU A 572 29.26 -16.68 22.12
C LEU A 572 29.42 -15.71 23.31
N ASP A 573 30.52 -14.97 23.44
CA ASP A 573 30.69 -13.97 24.52
C ASP A 573 29.61 -12.88 24.44
N TYR A 574 29.33 -12.37 23.25
CA TYR A 574 28.29 -11.37 23.03
C TYR A 574 26.90 -11.91 23.43
N LEU A 575 26.52 -13.08 22.91
CA LEU A 575 25.23 -13.70 23.19
C LEU A 575 25.06 -13.99 24.68
N ASN A 576 26.09 -14.52 25.35
CA ASN A 576 26.05 -14.79 26.78
C ASN A 576 25.88 -13.52 27.64
N ARG A 577 26.39 -12.38 27.16
CA ARG A 577 26.34 -11.11 27.90
C ARG A 577 25.03 -10.36 27.68
N TYR A 578 24.53 -10.29 26.46
CA TYR A 578 23.47 -9.35 26.08
C TYR A 578 22.11 -10.01 25.79
N LEU A 579 22.07 -11.28 25.36
CA LEU A 579 20.82 -11.91 24.90
C LEU A 579 19.69 -11.91 25.96
N PRO A 580 19.92 -12.25 27.24
CA PRO A 580 18.85 -12.19 28.23
C PRO A 580 18.26 -10.79 28.44
N GLY A 581 19.10 -9.75 28.37
CA GLY A 581 18.68 -8.36 28.50
C GLY A 581 17.82 -7.92 27.32
N LEU A 582 18.28 -8.18 26.09
CA LEU A 582 17.55 -7.88 24.86
C LEU A 582 16.16 -8.55 24.83
N ILE A 583 16.06 -9.81 25.29
CA ILE A 583 14.78 -10.52 25.38
C ILE A 583 13.83 -9.85 26.37
N LEU A 584 14.33 -9.44 27.53
CA LEU A 584 13.49 -8.80 28.55
C LEU A 584 13.06 -7.38 28.17
N GLU A 585 13.93 -6.64 27.48
CA GLU A 585 13.63 -5.31 26.92
C GLU A 585 12.54 -5.42 25.86
N GLN A 586 12.68 -6.36 24.92
CA GLN A 586 11.68 -6.61 23.89
C GLN A 586 10.35 -7.04 24.49
N LEU A 587 10.37 -7.93 25.49
CA LEU A 587 9.14 -8.34 26.17
C LEU A 587 8.42 -7.17 26.84
N ALA A 588 9.16 -6.25 27.45
CA ALA A 588 8.60 -5.05 28.08
C ALA A 588 8.05 -4.04 27.07
N ALA A 589 8.59 -3.98 25.85
CA ALA A 589 8.09 -3.09 24.80
C ALA A 589 6.68 -3.49 24.28
N TYR A 590 6.32 -4.77 24.38
CA TYR A 590 5.05 -5.34 23.88
C TYR A 590 4.16 -5.91 25.00
N SER A 591 4.29 -5.34 26.19
CA SER A 591 3.45 -5.70 27.33
C SER A 591 3.35 -4.54 28.30
N ALA A 592 2.48 -4.68 29.29
CA ALA A 592 2.43 -3.75 30.41
C ALA A 592 3.66 -3.86 31.34
N PHE A 593 4.60 -4.79 31.12
CA PHE A 593 5.75 -4.96 32.02
C PHE A 593 6.69 -3.75 32.03
N PRO A 594 7.31 -3.43 33.18
CA PRO A 594 8.17 -2.26 33.29
C PRO A 594 9.54 -2.51 32.64
N LEU A 595 10.09 -1.48 31.98
CA LEU A 595 11.49 -1.48 31.54
C LEU A 595 12.44 -1.63 32.75
N PRO A 596 13.50 -2.46 32.67
CA PRO A 596 14.39 -2.77 33.78
C PRO A 596 14.94 -1.52 34.50
N GLU A 597 15.25 -0.46 33.76
CA GLU A 597 15.91 0.76 34.26
C GLU A 597 14.99 1.72 35.04
N LYS A 598 13.66 1.57 34.97
CA LYS A 598 12.69 2.49 35.60
C LYS A 598 12.12 1.99 36.94
N THR A 599 12.67 0.92 37.51
CA THR A 599 12.07 0.17 38.63
C THR A 599 12.30 0.75 40.04
N GLN A 600 12.41 2.08 40.20
CA GLN A 600 12.70 2.66 41.53
C GLN A 600 11.53 3.08 42.41
N GLU A 601 10.28 3.21 41.94
CA GLU A 601 9.20 3.65 42.85
C GLU A 601 7.87 2.91 42.63
N HIS A 602 7.39 2.28 43.71
CA HIS A 602 6.13 1.51 43.92
C HIS A 602 6.14 -0.02 43.69
N ASP A 603 5.89 -0.78 44.77
CA ASP A 603 5.68 -2.24 44.81
C ASP A 603 4.31 -2.61 44.23
N SER A 604 4.18 -2.55 42.89
CA SER A 604 2.97 -2.95 42.16
C SER A 604 2.90 -4.46 41.97
N GLN A 605 1.69 -5.01 41.80
CA GLN A 605 1.49 -6.44 41.50
C GLN A 605 2.27 -6.87 40.25
N MET A 606 2.27 -6.02 39.24
CA MET A 606 3.04 -6.15 38.00
C MET A 606 4.55 -6.34 38.23
N LEU A 607 5.18 -5.54 39.12
CA LEU A 607 6.60 -5.68 39.42
C LEU A 607 6.91 -7.00 40.15
N ARG A 608 5.99 -7.47 40.99
CA ARG A 608 6.11 -8.79 41.64
C ARG A 608 6.00 -9.93 40.63
N ASP A 609 5.06 -9.84 39.69
CA ASP A 609 4.89 -10.83 38.63
C ASP A 609 6.08 -10.84 37.65
N TYR A 610 6.64 -9.67 37.32
CA TYR A 610 7.87 -9.56 36.52
C TYR A 610 9.08 -10.20 37.22
N ARG A 611 9.26 -9.94 38.53
CA ARG A 611 10.33 -10.59 39.32
C ARG A 611 10.14 -12.11 39.41
N TYR A 612 8.89 -12.57 39.47
CA TYR A 612 8.57 -14.00 39.45
C TYR A 612 8.96 -14.65 38.12
N LEU A 613 8.68 -13.99 36.98
CA LEU A 613 9.17 -14.43 35.67
C LEU A 613 10.70 -14.48 35.61
N ALA A 614 11.40 -13.43 36.07
CA ALA A 614 12.86 -13.40 36.05
C ALA A 614 13.50 -14.50 36.92
N ALA A 615 12.90 -14.81 38.08
CA ALA A 615 13.31 -15.89 38.96
C ALA A 615 13.12 -17.27 38.30
N TYR A 616 12.00 -17.49 37.60
CA TYR A 616 11.79 -18.71 36.81
C TYR A 616 12.84 -18.87 35.71
N LEU A 617 13.08 -17.83 34.90
CA LEU A 617 14.04 -17.87 33.80
C LEU A 617 15.47 -18.12 34.30
N SER A 618 15.81 -17.60 35.48
CA SER A 618 17.11 -17.82 36.15
C SER A 618 17.23 -19.20 36.82
N GLY A 619 16.15 -19.98 36.86
CA GLY A 619 16.13 -21.32 37.46
C GLY A 619 15.98 -21.34 38.98
N GLU A 620 15.50 -20.26 39.60
CA GLU A 620 15.25 -20.20 41.04
C GLU A 620 14.03 -21.03 41.46
N HIS A 621 13.08 -21.27 40.54
CA HIS A 621 11.95 -22.18 40.73
C HIS A 621 11.47 -22.77 39.39
N GLU A 622 10.61 -23.80 39.47
CA GLU A 622 10.15 -24.60 38.31
C GLU A 622 8.65 -24.44 37.98
N ALA A 623 7.95 -23.53 38.66
CA ALA A 623 6.50 -23.33 38.55
C ALA A 623 6.09 -22.65 37.22
N GLN A 624 6.22 -23.35 36.10
CA GLN A 624 5.97 -22.81 34.75
C GLN A 624 4.52 -22.35 34.55
N GLU A 625 3.52 -23.13 35.00
CA GLU A 625 2.10 -22.78 34.82
C GLU A 625 1.75 -21.48 35.55
N ASP A 626 2.22 -21.31 36.80
CA ASP A 626 2.04 -20.07 37.56
C ASP A 626 2.67 -18.85 36.87
N VAL A 627 3.80 -19.04 36.17
CA VAL A 627 4.46 -17.97 35.42
C VAL A 627 3.64 -17.59 34.21
N ILE A 628 3.13 -18.56 33.45
CA ILE A 628 2.28 -18.33 32.28
C ILE A 628 1.00 -17.57 32.69
N ASP A 629 0.34 -17.98 33.76
CA ASP A 629 -0.87 -17.33 34.26
C ASP A 629 -0.60 -15.86 34.64
N ARG A 630 0.51 -15.59 35.30
CA ARG A 630 0.92 -14.22 35.67
C ARG A 630 1.35 -13.40 34.46
N MET A 631 2.09 -13.98 33.51
CA MET A 631 2.48 -13.32 32.26
C MET A 631 1.24 -12.89 31.48
N ASN A 632 0.28 -13.79 31.36
CA ASN A 632 -0.97 -13.55 30.67
C ASN A 632 -1.68 -12.28 31.19
N CYS A 633 -1.67 -12.00 32.49
CA CYS A 633 -2.28 -10.78 33.03
C CYS A 633 -1.70 -9.46 32.49
N TRP A 634 -0.48 -9.48 31.95
CA TRP A 634 0.26 -8.27 31.58
C TRP A 634 0.69 -8.23 30.11
N LEU A 635 0.60 -9.34 29.38
CA LEU A 635 0.86 -9.38 27.93
C LEU A 635 -0.29 -8.72 27.18
N ASP A 636 0.06 -7.94 26.16
CA ASP A 636 -0.91 -7.41 25.20
C ASP A 636 -1.36 -8.53 24.26
N ARG A 637 -2.68 -8.74 24.22
CA ARG A 637 -3.30 -9.83 23.46
C ARG A 637 -4.37 -9.28 22.53
N GLU A 638 -4.37 -9.75 21.29
CA GLU A 638 -5.47 -9.52 20.37
C GLU A 638 -6.28 -10.79 20.20
N GLN A 639 -7.59 -10.68 20.37
CA GLN A 639 -8.44 -11.86 20.40
C GLN A 639 -8.98 -12.28 19.03
N ARG A 640 -8.88 -11.49 17.95
CA ARG A 640 -9.91 -11.60 16.88
C ARG A 640 -9.48 -11.62 15.41
N ALA A 641 -8.48 -10.86 14.95
CA ALA A 641 -8.13 -10.83 13.52
C ALA A 641 -6.93 -11.73 13.16
N TYR A 642 -5.97 -11.89 14.08
CA TYR A 642 -4.67 -12.53 13.79
C TYR A 642 -4.37 -13.80 14.60
N SER A 643 -5.33 -14.28 15.42
CA SER A 643 -5.17 -15.52 16.19
C SER A 643 -4.96 -16.73 15.28
N VAL A 644 -3.99 -17.59 15.60
CA VAL A 644 -3.74 -18.82 14.84
C VAL A 644 -4.91 -19.78 15.00
N SER A 645 -5.48 -19.92 16.20
CA SER A 645 -6.70 -20.69 16.45
C SER A 645 -7.38 -20.19 17.73
N ASP A 646 -8.60 -20.67 18.01
CA ASP A 646 -9.31 -20.36 19.27
C ASP A 646 -8.53 -20.83 20.53
N THR A 647 -7.59 -21.76 20.36
CA THR A 647 -6.74 -22.29 21.44
C THR A 647 -5.39 -21.58 21.54
N GLN A 648 -5.02 -20.79 20.54
CA GLN A 648 -3.76 -20.04 20.50
C GLN A 648 -3.99 -18.56 20.23
N ILE A 649 -4.09 -17.81 21.34
CA ILE A 649 -4.27 -16.36 21.37
C ILE A 649 -3.11 -15.66 20.64
N TYR A 650 -3.40 -14.53 19.99
CA TYR A 650 -2.38 -13.68 19.40
C TYR A 650 -1.74 -12.80 20.48
N TYR A 651 -0.42 -12.89 20.63
CA TYR A 651 0.38 -12.07 21.53
C TYR A 651 1.14 -11.03 20.72
N GLN A 652 1.09 -9.77 21.10
CA GLN A 652 1.78 -8.68 20.38
C GLN A 652 3.31 -8.90 20.32
N PHE A 653 3.91 -9.52 21.32
CA PHE A 653 5.31 -9.95 21.26
C PHE A 653 5.60 -10.88 20.05
N LEU A 654 4.64 -11.70 19.62
CA LEU A 654 4.76 -12.58 18.47
C LEU A 654 4.04 -12.01 17.23
N ASN A 655 4.09 -10.69 17.03
CA ASN A 655 3.49 -10.06 15.87
C ASN A 655 4.10 -10.60 14.55
N ASP A 656 3.33 -10.60 13.45
CA ASP A 656 3.79 -10.90 12.09
C ASP A 656 4.51 -9.71 11.43
N PHE A 657 4.34 -8.49 11.95
CA PHE A 657 4.90 -7.24 11.40
C PHE A 657 6.14 -6.73 12.15
N GLU A 658 6.46 -7.31 13.31
CA GLU A 658 7.63 -6.91 14.11
C GLU A 658 8.48 -8.14 14.42
N GLU A 659 9.73 -8.10 13.98
CA GLU A 659 10.48 -9.33 13.67
C GLU A 659 11.71 -9.51 14.57
N ASP A 660 11.92 -8.59 15.51
CA ASP A 660 12.96 -8.72 16.53
C ASP A 660 12.67 -9.89 17.48
N SER A 661 11.40 -10.17 17.76
CA SER A 661 11.02 -11.39 18.48
C SER A 661 11.41 -12.66 17.74
N GLN A 662 11.35 -12.69 16.40
CA GLN A 662 11.82 -13.84 15.60
C GLN A 662 13.33 -14.00 15.74
N LYS A 663 14.08 -12.90 15.59
CA LYS A 663 15.54 -12.83 15.75
C LYS A 663 15.99 -13.31 17.14
N LEU A 664 15.28 -12.92 18.19
CA LEU A 664 15.55 -13.31 19.58
C LEU A 664 15.18 -14.77 19.86
N LEU A 665 14.08 -15.29 19.28
CA LEU A 665 13.73 -16.71 19.37
C LEU A 665 14.78 -17.60 18.69
N VAL A 666 15.26 -17.22 17.49
CA VAL A 666 16.36 -17.91 16.81
C VAL A 666 17.61 -17.91 17.68
N SER A 667 17.96 -16.76 18.24
CA SER A 667 19.12 -16.60 19.13
C SER A 667 19.02 -17.48 20.38
N ALA A 668 17.86 -17.47 21.03
CA ALA A 668 17.59 -18.31 22.21
C ALA A 668 17.69 -19.80 21.88
N LEU A 669 17.22 -20.25 20.72
CA LEU A 669 17.30 -21.67 20.34
C LEU A 669 18.76 -22.10 20.13
N VAL A 670 19.55 -21.30 19.41
CA VAL A 670 20.96 -21.63 19.15
C VAL A 670 21.74 -21.70 20.47
N VAL A 671 21.56 -20.72 21.36
CA VAL A 671 22.27 -20.68 22.65
C VAL A 671 21.76 -21.77 23.59
N GLY A 672 20.46 -22.04 23.60
CA GLY A 672 19.85 -23.13 24.35
C GLY A 672 20.43 -24.49 23.96
N GLU A 673 20.71 -24.69 22.68
CA GLU A 673 21.37 -25.89 22.14
C GLU A 673 22.87 -25.99 22.43
N TYR A 674 23.49 -24.99 23.07
CA TYR A 674 24.93 -24.96 23.38
C TYR A 674 25.18 -25.12 24.90
N PRO A 675 25.32 -26.35 25.44
CA PRO A 675 25.33 -26.60 26.89
C PRO A 675 26.49 -25.94 27.65
N ALA A 676 27.56 -25.56 26.95
CA ALA A 676 28.69 -24.84 27.55
C ALA A 676 28.41 -23.34 27.78
N SER A 677 27.32 -22.80 27.22
CA SER A 677 26.88 -21.43 27.48
C SER A 677 26.30 -21.31 28.90
N PRO A 678 26.70 -20.27 29.68
CA PRO A 678 26.14 -20.01 31.00
C PRO A 678 24.65 -19.62 30.96
N VAL A 679 24.12 -19.18 29.82
CA VAL A 679 22.71 -18.76 29.66
C VAL A 679 21.88 -19.78 28.85
N SER A 680 22.44 -20.95 28.52
CA SER A 680 21.72 -22.02 27.80
C SER A 680 20.42 -22.43 28.51
N ALA A 681 20.49 -22.72 29.81
CA ALA A 681 19.31 -23.10 30.59
C ALA A 681 18.26 -21.98 30.67
N TRP A 682 18.70 -20.71 30.73
CA TRP A 682 17.83 -19.55 30.71
C TRP A 682 17.07 -19.45 29.38
N CYS A 683 17.78 -19.62 28.26
CA CYS A 683 17.19 -19.59 26.91
C CYS A 683 16.21 -20.74 26.69
N SER A 684 16.54 -21.95 27.15
CA SER A 684 15.64 -23.11 27.10
C SER A 684 14.35 -22.88 27.87
N ARG A 685 14.41 -22.26 29.06
CA ARG A 685 13.20 -21.91 29.85
C ARG A 685 12.36 -20.86 29.14
N PHE A 686 12.99 -19.84 28.56
CA PHE A 686 12.32 -18.80 27.78
C PHE A 686 11.56 -19.41 26.58
N LEU A 687 12.23 -20.27 25.79
CA LEU A 687 11.59 -20.98 24.68
C LEU A 687 10.45 -21.87 25.16
N SER A 688 10.61 -22.53 26.31
CA SER A 688 9.59 -23.41 26.88
C SER A 688 8.29 -22.67 27.21
N LEU A 689 8.37 -21.44 27.72
CA LEU A 689 7.18 -20.61 27.97
C LEU A 689 6.42 -20.35 26.66
N TRP A 690 7.12 -19.87 25.64
CA TRP A 690 6.49 -19.52 24.36
C TRP A 690 6.01 -20.75 23.57
N LEU A 691 6.72 -21.87 23.62
CA LEU A 691 6.27 -23.14 23.03
C LEU A 691 5.04 -23.72 23.75
N ASN A 692 4.80 -23.35 25.02
CA ASN A 692 3.60 -23.73 25.75
C ASN A 692 2.43 -22.79 25.40
N MET A 693 2.68 -21.48 25.38
CA MET A 693 1.66 -20.45 25.17
C MET A 693 1.23 -20.28 23.70
N ALA A 694 2.16 -20.39 22.76
CA ALA A 694 1.95 -20.13 21.34
C ALA A 694 2.78 -21.05 20.40
N PRO A 695 2.68 -22.39 20.57
CA PRO A 695 3.54 -23.35 19.86
C PRO A 695 3.58 -23.19 18.34
N GLY A 696 2.42 -23.05 17.69
CA GLY A 696 2.35 -22.99 16.22
C GLY A 696 3.02 -21.74 15.67
N LYS A 697 2.87 -20.60 16.36
CA LYS A 697 3.45 -19.33 15.95
C LYS A 697 4.97 -19.33 16.14
N VAL A 698 5.45 -19.83 17.29
CA VAL A 698 6.89 -19.96 17.58
C VAL A 698 7.57 -20.88 16.58
N CYS A 699 6.98 -22.06 16.30
CA CYS A 699 7.50 -22.98 15.30
C CYS A 699 7.59 -22.32 13.90
N ARG A 700 6.57 -21.55 13.50
CA ARG A 700 6.56 -20.83 12.22
C ARG A 700 7.70 -19.79 12.14
N MET A 701 7.84 -18.94 13.17
CA MET A 701 8.90 -17.91 13.23
C MET A 701 10.31 -18.52 13.16
N LEU A 702 10.54 -19.61 13.89
CA LEU A 702 11.79 -20.37 13.82
C LEU A 702 11.97 -21.03 12.44
N GLY A 703 10.87 -21.52 11.85
CA GLY A 703 10.84 -22.13 10.52
C GLY A 703 11.43 -21.24 9.44
N HIS A 704 11.22 -19.92 9.47
CA HIS A 704 11.80 -18.99 8.50
C HIS A 704 13.33 -19.08 8.42
N PHE A 705 14.00 -19.34 9.54
CA PHE A 705 15.47 -19.45 9.59
C PHE A 705 15.97 -20.88 9.35
N PHE A 706 15.33 -21.87 9.99
CA PHE A 706 15.82 -23.25 10.01
C PHE A 706 15.38 -24.09 8.81
N LEU A 707 14.35 -23.65 8.07
CA LEU A 707 13.79 -24.35 6.93
C LEU A 707 14.03 -23.58 5.63
N ASP A 708 14.15 -24.32 4.53
CA ASP A 708 14.34 -23.77 3.20
C ASP A 708 13.08 -24.03 2.36
N LYS A 709 12.26 -22.98 2.17
CA LYS A 709 10.95 -23.07 1.53
C LYS A 709 11.02 -23.40 0.03
N LEU A 710 12.20 -23.31 -0.59
CA LEU A 710 12.40 -23.61 -2.02
C LEU A 710 12.60 -25.11 -2.30
N GLN A 711 12.73 -25.94 -1.25
CA GLN A 711 12.99 -27.37 -1.39
C GLN A 711 11.71 -28.17 -1.72
N SER A 712 11.87 -29.42 -2.16
CA SER A 712 10.73 -30.31 -2.41
C SER A 712 9.94 -30.58 -1.11
N VAL A 713 8.65 -30.87 -1.24
CA VAL A 713 7.74 -31.11 -0.10
C VAL A 713 8.25 -32.23 0.81
N ASP A 714 8.74 -33.34 0.26
CA ASP A 714 9.34 -34.44 1.03
C ASP A 714 10.53 -33.97 1.88
N ARG A 715 11.33 -33.06 1.33
CA ARG A 715 12.51 -32.53 2.00
C ARG A 715 12.11 -31.53 3.09
N GLN A 716 11.12 -30.69 2.81
CA GLN A 716 10.56 -29.78 3.81
C GLN A 716 9.98 -30.55 5.01
N ILE A 717 9.23 -31.64 4.76
CA ILE A 717 8.72 -32.52 5.81
C ILE A 717 9.85 -33.04 6.70
N ALA A 718 10.91 -33.58 6.09
CA ALA A 718 12.05 -34.11 6.84
C ALA A 718 12.77 -33.01 7.68
N ASP A 719 12.91 -31.81 7.13
CA ASP A 719 13.54 -30.70 7.84
C ASP A 719 12.64 -30.15 8.97
N ILE A 720 11.31 -30.18 8.81
CA ILE A 720 10.35 -29.87 9.90
C ILE A 720 10.42 -30.91 11.01
N GLU A 721 10.47 -32.19 10.68
CA GLU A 721 10.65 -33.27 11.67
C GLU A 721 11.97 -33.11 12.44
N MET A 722 13.03 -32.70 11.75
CA MET A 722 14.30 -32.36 12.40
C MET A 722 14.17 -31.15 13.33
N LEU A 723 13.54 -30.06 12.89
CA LEU A 723 13.34 -28.86 13.71
C LEU A 723 12.50 -29.18 14.97
N THR A 724 11.38 -29.88 14.81
CA THR A 724 10.52 -30.27 15.94
C THR A 724 11.22 -31.21 16.91
N THR A 725 12.13 -32.07 16.42
CA THR A 725 13.00 -32.89 17.28
C THR A 725 13.97 -32.02 18.10
N VAL A 726 14.54 -30.98 17.49
CA VAL A 726 15.41 -30.00 18.19
C VAL A 726 14.63 -29.20 19.22
N LEU A 727 13.35 -28.92 18.98
CA LEU A 727 12.49 -28.16 19.91
C LEU A 727 11.91 -29.00 21.06
N ALA A 728 11.87 -30.32 20.94
CA ALA A 728 11.29 -31.19 21.96
C ALA A 728 11.98 -31.07 23.35
N PRO A 729 13.33 -31.02 23.45
CA PRO A 729 14.02 -30.75 24.72
C PRO A 729 13.68 -29.38 25.35
N HIS A 730 13.26 -28.40 24.54
CA HIS A 730 12.88 -27.06 25.00
C HIS A 730 11.39 -26.97 25.35
N GLY A 731 10.63 -28.06 25.30
CA GLY A 731 9.24 -28.12 25.76
C GLY A 731 8.18 -28.15 24.67
N LEU A 732 8.55 -28.29 23.39
CA LEU A 732 7.56 -28.51 22.32
C LEU A 732 6.83 -29.85 22.56
N LYS A 733 5.53 -29.78 22.81
CA LYS A 733 4.67 -30.95 22.94
C LYS A 733 4.51 -31.65 21.59
N ARG A 734 4.43 -32.98 21.59
CA ARG A 734 4.27 -33.78 20.36
C ARG A 734 3.01 -33.44 19.53
N VAL A 735 1.93 -33.02 20.20
CA VAL A 735 0.69 -32.57 19.53
C VAL A 735 0.95 -31.28 18.75
N ALA A 736 1.67 -30.34 19.34
CA ALA A 736 2.06 -29.09 18.69
C ALA A 736 3.06 -29.32 17.54
N ALA A 737 4.00 -30.25 17.69
CA ALA A 737 4.88 -30.67 16.60
C ALA A 737 4.09 -31.26 15.42
N THR A 738 3.10 -32.11 15.71
CA THR A 738 2.17 -32.63 14.69
C THR A 738 1.40 -31.50 14.02
N ALA A 739 0.86 -30.55 14.79
CA ALA A 739 0.09 -29.42 14.28
C ALA A 739 0.92 -28.60 13.29
N TYR A 740 2.15 -28.25 13.68
CA TYR A 740 3.06 -27.50 12.82
C TYR A 740 3.39 -28.24 11.52
N LEU A 741 3.62 -29.55 11.59
CA LEU A 741 3.88 -30.38 10.40
C LEU A 741 2.65 -30.42 9.48
N LEU A 742 1.45 -30.64 10.03
CA LEU A 742 0.20 -30.66 9.26
C LEU A 742 -0.03 -29.32 8.54
N GLU A 743 0.08 -28.20 9.26
CA GLU A 743 -0.13 -26.86 8.69
C GLU A 743 0.87 -26.59 7.56
N SER A 744 2.16 -26.86 7.80
CA SER A 744 3.22 -26.63 6.81
C SER A 744 3.05 -27.49 5.55
N VAL A 745 2.59 -28.73 5.69
CA VAL A 745 2.31 -29.61 4.54
C VAL A 745 1.13 -29.08 3.72
N ILE A 746 0.08 -28.58 4.38
CA ILE A 746 -1.07 -28.00 3.69
C ILE A 746 -0.65 -26.72 2.96
N ASP A 747 0.11 -25.84 3.62
CA ASP A 747 0.63 -24.59 3.02
C ASP A 747 1.51 -24.88 1.79
N ALA A 748 2.38 -25.90 1.85
CA ALA A 748 3.25 -26.25 0.72
C ALA A 748 2.52 -26.85 -0.50
N LEU A 749 1.25 -27.25 -0.34
CA LEU A 749 0.47 -28.01 -1.32
C LEU A 749 -0.79 -27.30 -1.81
N GLU A 750 -1.05 -26.06 -1.36
CA GLU A 750 -2.29 -25.29 -1.61
C GLU A 750 -2.62 -25.11 -3.11
N GLN A 751 -1.67 -25.41 -4.02
CA GLN A 751 -1.80 -25.28 -5.47
C GLN A 751 -1.52 -26.56 -6.28
N LYS A 752 -1.40 -27.75 -5.66
CA LYS A 752 -1.05 -29.01 -6.38
C LYS A 752 -2.10 -30.11 -6.18
N ASP A 753 -2.40 -30.86 -7.24
CA ASP A 753 -3.36 -31.98 -7.26
C ASP A 753 -3.01 -33.16 -6.31
N ASP A 754 -1.85 -33.12 -5.64
CA ASP A 754 -1.29 -34.24 -4.89
C ASP A 754 -1.56 -34.20 -3.36
N ILE A 755 -2.35 -33.22 -2.89
CA ILE A 755 -2.61 -33.02 -1.44
C ILE A 755 -3.15 -34.29 -0.74
N ARG A 756 -3.94 -35.10 -1.46
CA ARG A 756 -4.51 -36.35 -0.91
C ARG A 756 -3.46 -37.42 -0.68
N GLN A 757 -2.47 -37.54 -1.57
CA GLN A 757 -1.44 -38.55 -1.45
C GLN A 757 -0.50 -38.21 -0.30
N VAL A 758 -0.13 -36.94 -0.16
CA VAL A 758 0.77 -36.48 0.90
C VAL A 758 0.08 -36.54 2.28
N LEU A 759 -1.23 -36.26 2.36
CA LEU A 759 -1.98 -36.35 3.61
C LEU A 759 -2.44 -37.78 3.99
N ALA A 760 -2.28 -38.77 3.09
CA ALA A 760 -2.71 -40.15 3.33
C ALA A 760 -2.19 -40.77 4.65
N PRO A 761 -0.92 -40.56 5.07
CA PRO A 761 -0.43 -41.04 6.37
C PRO A 761 -1.18 -40.44 7.56
N PHE A 762 -1.56 -39.16 7.48
CA PHE A 762 -2.32 -38.46 8.51
C PHE A 762 -3.78 -38.94 8.55
N PHE A 763 -4.39 -39.20 7.39
CA PHE A 763 -5.73 -39.80 7.30
C PHE A 763 -5.78 -41.19 7.95
N ALA A 764 -4.80 -42.05 7.64
CA ALA A 764 -4.72 -43.38 8.23
C ALA A 764 -4.50 -43.35 9.75
N ARG A 765 -3.86 -42.30 10.27
CA ARG A 765 -3.73 -42.08 11.71
C ARG A 765 -5.05 -41.62 12.34
N TYR A 766 -5.70 -40.61 11.75
CA TYR A 766 -7.00 -40.11 12.18
C TYR A 766 -8.07 -41.23 12.22
N LEU A 767 -8.16 -42.05 11.16
CA LEU A 767 -9.12 -43.15 11.11
C LEU A 767 -8.88 -44.22 12.19
N ARG A 768 -7.61 -44.50 12.54
CA ARG A 768 -7.29 -45.41 13.65
C ARG A 768 -7.73 -44.84 14.99
N GLU A 769 -7.52 -43.54 15.22
CA GLU A 769 -7.96 -42.84 16.44
C GLU A 769 -9.48 -42.93 16.64
N GLN A 770 -10.26 -42.85 15.55
CA GLN A 770 -11.72 -42.97 15.59
C GLN A 770 -12.22 -44.41 15.87
N VAL A 771 -11.42 -45.44 15.53
CA VAL A 771 -11.77 -46.86 15.74
C VAL A 771 -11.33 -47.38 17.12
N ASP A 772 -10.14 -46.98 17.58
CA ASP A 772 -9.50 -47.53 18.78
C ASP A 772 -9.95 -46.89 20.10
N GLY A 773 -10.90 -45.94 20.07
CA GLY A 773 -11.61 -45.43 21.24
C GLY A 773 -10.74 -45.23 22.49
N GLN A 774 -9.95 -44.16 22.53
CA GLN A 774 -9.18 -43.72 23.71
C GLN A 774 -8.07 -44.66 24.24
N GLY A 775 -7.51 -45.55 23.41
CA GLY A 775 -6.38 -46.43 23.81
C GLY A 775 -4.97 -45.97 23.38
N GLY A 776 -4.85 -44.99 22.48
CA GLY A 776 -3.57 -44.52 21.92
C GLY A 776 -2.96 -43.33 22.67
N ASP A 777 -1.64 -43.16 22.59
CA ASP A 777 -0.92 -42.00 23.12
C ASP A 777 -1.49 -40.70 22.52
N LEU A 778 -2.35 -40.01 23.29
CA LEU A 778 -3.00 -38.74 22.92
C LEU A 778 -1.99 -37.66 22.52
N SER A 779 -0.70 -37.82 22.88
CA SER A 779 0.36 -36.89 22.49
C SER A 779 0.65 -36.88 20.98
N VAL A 780 0.11 -37.82 20.20
CA VAL A 780 0.28 -37.91 18.73
C VAL A 780 -1.08 -37.92 18.00
N SER A 781 -2.16 -37.47 18.64
CA SER A 781 -3.48 -37.46 18.02
C SER A 781 -3.62 -36.36 16.96
N ILE A 782 -4.29 -36.65 15.84
CA ILE A 782 -4.55 -35.70 14.75
C ILE A 782 -5.57 -34.66 15.18
N GLU A 783 -6.64 -35.07 15.87
CA GLU A 783 -7.76 -34.18 16.19
C GLU A 783 -7.37 -33.00 17.11
N PRO A 784 -6.63 -33.21 18.23
CA PRO A 784 -6.09 -32.10 19.01
C PRO A 784 -5.06 -31.25 18.26
N ALA A 785 -4.31 -31.83 17.32
CA ALA A 785 -3.35 -31.08 16.51
C ALA A 785 -4.06 -30.14 15.53
N LEU A 786 -5.17 -30.58 14.92
CA LEU A 786 -6.01 -29.74 14.06
C LEU A 786 -6.61 -28.53 14.79
N LYS A 787 -6.82 -28.61 16.11
CA LYS A 787 -7.29 -27.47 16.92
C LYS A 787 -6.21 -26.42 17.22
N LEU A 788 -4.94 -26.72 16.95
CA LEU A 788 -3.81 -25.80 17.14
C LEU A 788 -3.40 -25.05 15.86
N ILE A 789 -3.94 -25.42 14.70
CA ILE A 789 -3.63 -24.80 13.40
C ILE A 789 -4.71 -23.80 12.99
N LYS A 790 -4.45 -23.04 11.93
CA LYS A 790 -5.43 -22.12 11.33
C LYS A 790 -6.75 -22.83 10.96
N PRO A 791 -7.93 -22.24 11.27
CA PRO A 791 -9.21 -22.86 10.95
C PRO A 791 -9.41 -23.19 9.47
N LEU A 792 -8.91 -22.34 8.56
CA LEU A 792 -8.91 -22.64 7.12
C LEU A 792 -8.13 -23.94 6.79
N ARG A 793 -7.02 -24.18 7.48
CA ARG A 793 -6.19 -25.37 7.25
C ARG A 793 -6.83 -26.63 7.83
N GLU A 794 -7.52 -26.51 8.96
CA GLU A 794 -8.40 -27.56 9.48
C GLU A 794 -9.49 -27.91 8.45
N GLN A 795 -10.14 -26.91 7.86
CA GLN A 795 -11.15 -27.10 6.81
C GLN A 795 -10.59 -27.83 5.59
N ILE A 796 -9.44 -27.41 5.06
CA ILE A 796 -8.78 -28.07 3.93
C ILE A 796 -8.46 -29.54 4.25
N PHE A 797 -7.98 -29.83 5.46
CA PHE A 797 -7.73 -31.21 5.88
C PHE A 797 -8.99 -32.08 5.82
N TYR A 798 -10.10 -31.60 6.39
CA TYR A 798 -11.35 -32.36 6.40
C TYR A 798 -11.97 -32.51 5.01
N ILE A 799 -11.86 -31.50 4.14
CA ILE A 799 -12.28 -31.59 2.73
C ILE A 799 -11.48 -32.67 2.01
N ALA A 800 -10.15 -32.66 2.16
CA ALA A 800 -9.28 -33.67 1.55
C ALA A 800 -9.58 -35.07 2.08
N LEU A 801 -9.86 -35.21 3.38
CA LEU A 801 -10.26 -36.47 4.01
C LEU A 801 -11.61 -36.97 3.47
N GLN A 802 -12.63 -36.11 3.40
CA GLN A 802 -13.95 -36.45 2.84
C GLN A 802 -13.83 -36.89 1.38
N SER A 803 -12.98 -36.23 0.62
CA SER A 803 -12.73 -36.56 -0.79
C SER A 803 -12.02 -37.92 -0.95
N ALA A 804 -11.07 -38.24 -0.07
CA ALA A 804 -10.39 -39.53 -0.06
C ALA A 804 -11.29 -40.68 0.43
N TYR A 805 -12.23 -40.39 1.34
CA TYR A 805 -13.15 -41.36 1.93
C TYR A 805 -14.61 -40.88 1.87
N PRO A 806 -15.28 -40.91 0.70
CA PRO A 806 -16.62 -40.32 0.53
C PRO A 806 -17.72 -40.93 1.40
N ALA A 807 -17.53 -42.15 1.90
CA ALA A 807 -18.47 -42.84 2.79
C ALA A 807 -18.29 -42.47 4.27
N LEU A 808 -17.21 -41.77 4.64
CA LEU A 808 -16.97 -41.31 5.99
C LEU A 808 -17.95 -40.19 6.32
N LYS A 809 -18.59 -40.26 7.49
CA LYS A 809 -19.42 -39.17 8.01
C LYS A 809 -18.58 -38.30 8.93
N ILE A 810 -18.30 -37.08 8.52
CA ILE A 810 -17.49 -36.12 9.26
C ILE A 810 -18.42 -35.09 9.91
N CYS A 811 -18.41 -35.00 11.26
CA CYS A 811 -19.25 -34.05 11.99
C CYS A 811 -18.72 -32.60 11.97
N TYR A 812 -17.46 -32.41 11.58
CA TYR A 812 -16.80 -31.10 11.53
C TYR A 812 -17.57 -30.08 10.70
N PHE A 813 -18.05 -30.44 9.50
CA PHE A 813 -18.64 -29.46 8.58
C PHE A 813 -19.88 -28.74 9.12
N ASP A 814 -20.80 -29.48 9.76
CA ASP A 814 -21.98 -28.88 10.38
C ASP A 814 -21.60 -27.97 11.56
N GLN A 815 -20.66 -28.42 12.40
CA GLN A 815 -20.20 -27.67 13.57
C GLN A 815 -19.47 -26.40 13.18
N ALA A 816 -18.52 -26.49 12.24
CA ALA A 816 -17.75 -25.35 11.76
C ALA A 816 -18.66 -24.33 11.06
N LEU A 817 -19.68 -24.77 10.30
CA LEU A 817 -20.62 -23.86 9.64
C LEU A 817 -21.44 -23.07 10.65
N LEU A 818 -21.96 -23.73 11.69
CA LEU A 818 -22.68 -23.05 12.77
C LEU A 818 -21.77 -22.11 13.58
N GLN A 819 -20.52 -22.52 13.81
CA GLN A 819 -19.51 -21.68 14.47
C GLN A 819 -19.18 -20.43 13.65
N LEU A 820 -19.02 -20.56 12.33
CA LEU A 820 -18.79 -19.43 11.42
C LEU A 820 -19.94 -18.43 11.52
N LEU A 821 -21.18 -18.88 11.33
CA LEU A 821 -22.36 -18.00 11.35
C LEU A 821 -22.52 -17.31 12.72
N SER A 822 -22.37 -18.07 13.80
CA SER A 822 -22.50 -17.53 15.16
C SER A 822 -21.36 -16.57 15.51
N ARG A 823 -20.14 -16.82 15.03
CA ARG A 823 -18.99 -15.93 15.23
C ARG A 823 -19.18 -14.59 14.53
N CYS A 824 -19.59 -14.57 13.27
CA CYS A 824 -19.83 -13.33 12.53
C CYS A 824 -20.88 -12.48 13.25
N LEU A 825 -21.97 -13.11 13.69
CA LEU A 825 -23.02 -12.43 14.46
C LEU A 825 -22.51 -11.94 15.82
N TYR A 826 -21.74 -12.75 16.54
CA TYR A 826 -21.13 -12.38 17.82
C TYR A 826 -20.17 -11.18 17.67
N GLN A 827 -19.36 -11.15 16.62
CA GLN A 827 -18.42 -10.05 16.34
C GLN A 827 -19.19 -8.73 16.16
N GLN A 828 -20.23 -8.74 15.33
CA GLN A 828 -21.09 -7.56 15.13
C GLN A 828 -21.82 -7.13 16.41
N MET A 829 -22.27 -8.08 17.24
CA MET A 829 -22.82 -7.77 18.57
C MET A 829 -21.82 -7.04 19.47
N MET A 830 -20.53 -7.40 19.39
CA MET A 830 -19.48 -6.80 20.20
C MET A 830 -18.98 -5.45 19.66
N GLU A 831 -18.92 -5.26 18.34
CA GLU A 831 -18.52 -3.99 17.72
C GLU A 831 -19.44 -2.83 18.09
N GLN A 832 -20.73 -3.12 18.32
CA GLN A 832 -21.67 -2.11 18.82
C GLN A 832 -21.39 -1.67 20.26
N ARG A 833 -20.48 -2.33 20.99
CA ARG A 833 -20.16 -2.10 22.41
C ARG A 833 -18.70 -2.43 22.75
N PRO A 834 -17.73 -1.60 22.31
CA PRO A 834 -16.31 -1.88 22.51
C PRO A 834 -15.85 -1.90 23.99
N ASP A 835 -16.62 -1.27 24.90
CA ASP A 835 -16.24 -1.09 26.32
C ASP A 835 -16.74 -2.18 27.28
N GLU A 836 -17.52 -3.18 26.82
CA GLU A 836 -18.07 -4.25 27.67
C GLU A 836 -17.30 -5.59 27.50
N GLU A 837 -16.81 -6.18 28.60
CA GLU A 837 -16.08 -7.47 28.57
C GLU A 837 -16.97 -8.71 28.28
N SER A 838 -18.30 -8.56 28.33
CA SER A 838 -19.24 -9.69 28.17
C SER A 838 -20.55 -9.28 27.49
N LEU A 839 -21.15 -10.21 26.72
CA LEU A 839 -22.44 -9.99 26.07
C LEU A 839 -23.60 -9.87 27.08
N PRO A 840 -24.56 -8.96 26.86
CA PRO A 840 -25.83 -8.93 27.60
C PRO A 840 -26.61 -10.25 27.47
N GLU A 841 -27.35 -10.63 28.50
CA GLU A 841 -28.18 -11.87 28.52
C GLU A 841 -29.09 -11.99 27.30
N LYS A 842 -29.65 -10.88 26.82
CA LYS A 842 -30.50 -10.84 25.64
C LYS A 842 -29.74 -11.15 24.34
N ALA A 843 -28.52 -10.66 24.18
CA ALA A 843 -27.68 -10.96 23.02
C ALA A 843 -27.27 -12.44 23.02
N HIS A 844 -26.97 -12.99 24.19
CA HIS A 844 -26.72 -14.42 24.35
C HIS A 844 -27.94 -15.26 23.95
N ALA A 845 -29.13 -14.87 24.42
CA ALA A 845 -30.39 -15.56 24.08
C ALA A 845 -30.73 -15.46 22.58
N ASP A 846 -30.47 -14.32 21.94
CA ASP A 846 -30.65 -14.14 20.50
C ASP A 846 -29.68 -15.03 19.69
N LEU A 847 -28.40 -15.10 20.10
CA LEU A 847 -27.39 -15.94 19.46
C LEU A 847 -27.74 -17.43 19.57
N GLU A 848 -28.15 -17.89 20.75
CA GLU A 848 -28.61 -19.27 20.92
C GLU A 848 -29.88 -19.55 20.10
N HIS A 849 -30.81 -18.59 20.03
CA HIS A 849 -32.03 -18.74 19.23
C HIS A 849 -31.72 -18.85 17.74
N PHE A 850 -30.77 -18.04 17.26
CA PHE A 850 -30.26 -18.09 15.89
C PHE A 850 -29.74 -19.50 15.56
N ILE A 851 -28.82 -20.04 16.38
CA ILE A 851 -28.24 -21.38 16.17
C ILE A 851 -29.32 -22.46 16.21
N ARG A 852 -30.23 -22.43 17.20
CA ARG A 852 -31.31 -23.41 17.34
C ARG A 852 -32.23 -23.48 16.12
N LEU A 853 -32.51 -22.35 15.48
CA LEU A 853 -33.30 -22.32 14.25
C LEU A 853 -32.52 -22.94 13.07
N MET A 854 -31.24 -22.61 12.93
CA MET A 854 -30.39 -23.14 11.85
C MET A 854 -30.24 -24.67 11.91
N GLU A 855 -30.19 -25.24 13.12
CA GLU A 855 -30.08 -26.69 13.37
C GLU A 855 -31.37 -27.48 13.13
N LEU A 856 -32.50 -26.83 12.80
CA LEU A 856 -33.77 -27.53 12.62
C LEU A 856 -33.67 -28.57 11.48
N PRO A 857 -34.16 -29.81 11.69
CA PRO A 857 -34.11 -30.87 10.68
C PRO A 857 -35.18 -30.71 9.58
N VAL A 858 -35.68 -29.48 9.39
CA VAL A 858 -36.71 -29.10 8.43
C VAL A 858 -36.36 -27.74 7.83
N LEU A 859 -36.82 -27.51 6.60
CA LEU A 859 -36.72 -26.21 5.93
C LEU A 859 -37.42 -25.13 6.76
N LEU A 860 -36.73 -24.02 6.97
CA LEU A 860 -37.27 -22.88 7.69
C LEU A 860 -38.52 -22.31 7.00
N SER A 861 -39.55 -22.02 7.80
CA SER A 861 -40.74 -21.31 7.35
C SER A 861 -40.44 -19.82 7.13
N PRO A 862 -41.22 -19.10 6.31
CA PRO A 862 -41.01 -17.66 6.08
C PRO A 862 -40.95 -16.86 7.39
N ARG A 863 -41.80 -17.18 8.36
CA ARG A 863 -41.79 -16.56 9.68
C ARG A 863 -40.47 -16.77 10.44
N GLN A 864 -39.88 -17.96 10.36
CA GLN A 864 -38.60 -18.25 11.02
C GLN A 864 -37.43 -17.54 10.32
N ILE A 865 -37.50 -17.40 9.00
CA ILE A 865 -36.54 -16.59 8.24
C ILE A 865 -36.65 -15.11 8.64
N ASP A 866 -37.86 -14.57 8.74
CA ASP A 866 -38.07 -13.20 9.22
C ASP A 866 -37.53 -12.99 10.64
N GLU A 867 -37.67 -13.99 11.53
CA GLU A 867 -37.08 -13.96 12.87
C GLU A 867 -35.55 -13.91 12.83
N LEU A 868 -34.90 -14.69 11.97
CA LEU A 868 -33.45 -14.67 11.79
C LEU A 868 -32.96 -13.36 11.17
N LEU A 869 -33.63 -12.87 10.13
CA LEU A 869 -33.30 -11.59 9.49
C LEU A 869 -33.44 -10.43 10.47
N HIS A 870 -34.46 -10.46 11.34
CA HIS A 870 -34.62 -9.45 12.37
C HIS A 870 -33.48 -9.46 13.40
N ILE A 871 -32.89 -10.62 13.70
CA ILE A 871 -31.68 -10.72 14.53
C ILE A 871 -30.49 -10.10 13.79
N CYS A 872 -30.27 -10.46 12.52
CA CYS A 872 -29.18 -9.89 11.70
C CYS A 872 -29.29 -8.36 11.59
N GLU A 873 -30.49 -7.83 11.30
CA GLU A 873 -30.75 -6.39 11.18
C GLU A 873 -30.54 -5.65 12.51
N ARG A 874 -30.98 -6.23 13.62
CA ARG A 874 -30.80 -5.64 14.96
C ARG A 874 -29.33 -5.40 15.27
N TYR A 875 -28.47 -6.33 14.87
CA TYR A 875 -27.04 -6.27 15.11
C TYR A 875 -26.24 -5.79 13.89
N GLN A 876 -26.92 -5.25 12.87
CA GLN A 876 -26.31 -4.66 11.67
C GLN A 876 -25.31 -5.59 10.95
N LEU A 877 -25.59 -6.89 10.92
CA LEU A 877 -24.74 -7.85 10.23
C LEU A 877 -24.64 -7.51 8.73
N ILE A 878 -23.41 -7.32 8.26
CA ILE A 878 -23.10 -6.98 6.86
C ILE A 878 -23.16 -8.25 6.01
N ASP A 879 -22.32 -9.23 6.33
CA ASP A 879 -22.24 -10.53 5.67
C ASP A 879 -21.71 -11.62 6.63
N PHE A 880 -21.51 -12.82 6.09
CA PHE A 880 -20.83 -13.93 6.77
C PHE A 880 -19.42 -14.17 6.23
N ASP A 881 -18.77 -13.14 5.71
CA ASP A 881 -17.38 -13.25 5.31
C ASP A 881 -16.46 -13.32 6.52
N THR A 882 -15.29 -13.95 6.34
CA THR A 882 -14.34 -14.15 7.42
C THR A 882 -12.95 -13.62 7.05
N PRO A 883 -12.20 -13.05 8.01
CA PRO A 883 -10.83 -12.60 7.77
C PRO A 883 -9.92 -13.72 7.26
N TYR A 884 -8.82 -13.33 6.62
CA TYR A 884 -7.81 -14.23 6.08
C TYR A 884 -7.37 -15.33 7.06
N GLY A 885 -7.38 -16.58 6.61
CA GLY A 885 -6.97 -17.76 7.39
C GLY A 885 -8.07 -18.36 8.30
N GLN A 886 -9.27 -17.79 8.31
CA GLN A 886 -10.46 -18.37 8.95
C GLN A 886 -11.21 -19.32 7.99
N THR A 887 -12.17 -20.07 8.52
CA THR A 887 -12.98 -21.00 7.70
C THR A 887 -13.82 -20.25 6.67
N GLU A 888 -13.75 -20.68 5.41
CA GLU A 888 -14.48 -20.06 4.31
C GLU A 888 -15.85 -20.71 4.12
N LEU A 889 -16.89 -19.86 4.04
CA LEU A 889 -18.27 -20.30 3.78
C LEU A 889 -18.39 -21.05 2.44
N THR A 890 -17.66 -20.60 1.43
CA THR A 890 -17.70 -21.10 0.04
C THR A 890 -17.50 -22.59 -0.09
N GLU A 891 -16.52 -23.13 0.62
CA GLU A 891 -16.22 -24.57 0.61
C GLU A 891 -17.08 -25.30 1.65
N LEU A 892 -17.19 -24.73 2.85
CA LEU A 892 -17.81 -25.38 4.01
C LEU A 892 -19.28 -25.74 3.80
N LEU A 893 -20.03 -24.83 3.16
CA LEU A 893 -21.46 -24.98 2.92
C LEU A 893 -21.81 -26.25 2.14
N TRP A 894 -20.98 -26.65 1.17
CA TRP A 894 -21.27 -27.76 0.28
C TRP A 894 -21.00 -29.14 0.89
N TYR A 895 -20.14 -29.19 1.91
CA TYR A 895 -19.84 -30.39 2.68
C TYR A 895 -20.73 -30.56 3.92
N ALA A 896 -21.44 -29.50 4.32
CA ALA A 896 -22.43 -29.57 5.40
C ALA A 896 -23.61 -30.49 5.04
N SER A 897 -24.35 -30.90 6.07
CA SER A 897 -25.54 -31.72 5.92
C SER A 897 -26.58 -31.04 5.02
N PRO A 898 -27.31 -31.79 4.18
CA PRO A 898 -28.22 -31.19 3.20
C PRO A 898 -29.25 -30.23 3.78
N MET A 899 -29.70 -30.49 5.02
CA MET A 899 -30.72 -29.66 5.67
C MET A 899 -30.14 -28.35 6.20
N LEU A 900 -28.98 -28.39 6.88
CA LEU A 900 -28.31 -27.19 7.34
C LEU A 900 -27.94 -26.30 6.15
N ARG A 901 -27.38 -26.89 5.09
CA ARG A 901 -27.10 -26.19 3.83
C ARG A 901 -28.34 -25.51 3.25
N ALA A 902 -29.47 -26.22 3.20
CA ALA A 902 -30.71 -25.66 2.68
C ALA A 902 -31.25 -24.51 3.53
N ASN A 903 -31.12 -24.58 4.85
CA ASN A 903 -31.51 -23.50 5.77
C ASN A 903 -30.62 -22.26 5.62
N VAL A 904 -29.30 -22.44 5.47
CA VAL A 904 -28.34 -21.35 5.20
C VAL A 904 -28.65 -20.69 3.86
N LEU A 905 -28.76 -21.47 2.78
CA LEU A 905 -29.11 -20.94 1.46
C LEU A 905 -30.46 -20.22 1.47
N LYS A 906 -31.43 -20.68 2.27
CA LYS A 906 -32.73 -20.01 2.39
C LYS A 906 -32.64 -18.65 3.10
N LEU A 907 -31.82 -18.55 4.16
CA LEU A 907 -31.54 -17.27 4.82
C LEU A 907 -30.87 -16.28 3.86
N LEU A 908 -29.83 -16.73 3.17
CA LEU A 908 -29.07 -15.89 2.24
C LEU A 908 -29.87 -15.56 0.96
N ALA A 909 -30.72 -16.46 0.47
CA ALA A 909 -31.64 -16.18 -0.63
C ALA A 909 -32.68 -15.11 -0.26
N ALA A 910 -33.13 -15.08 1.00
CA ALA A 910 -34.05 -14.05 1.49
C ALA A 910 -33.35 -12.69 1.67
N ARG A 911 -32.04 -12.67 1.89
CA ARG A 911 -31.22 -11.45 1.99
C ARG A 911 -29.83 -11.65 1.35
N PRO A 912 -29.70 -11.51 0.02
CA PRO A 912 -28.44 -11.81 -0.68
C PRO A 912 -27.24 -10.96 -0.27
N SER A 913 -27.49 -9.75 0.27
CA SER A 913 -26.44 -8.87 0.79
C SER A 913 -25.64 -9.48 1.94
N LEU A 914 -26.15 -10.53 2.60
CA LEU A 914 -25.42 -11.25 3.65
C LEU A 914 -24.31 -12.19 3.10
N GLY A 915 -23.85 -11.99 1.87
CA GLY A 915 -22.78 -12.81 1.24
C GLY A 915 -23.27 -14.05 0.51
N LEU A 916 -24.39 -13.98 -0.23
CA LEU A 916 -24.88 -15.13 -1.03
C LEU A 916 -23.92 -15.51 -2.17
N ASP A 917 -23.22 -14.54 -2.74
CA ASP A 917 -22.16 -14.73 -3.73
C ASP A 917 -20.98 -15.54 -3.18
N HIS A 918 -20.64 -15.37 -1.90
CA HIS A 918 -19.61 -16.19 -1.24
C HIS A 918 -19.98 -17.68 -1.18
N CYS A 919 -21.22 -18.08 -1.46
CA CYS A 919 -21.60 -19.49 -1.52
C CYS A 919 -21.26 -20.17 -2.86
N TYR A 920 -20.89 -19.39 -3.90
CA TYR A 920 -20.54 -19.93 -5.20
C TYR A 920 -19.14 -20.56 -5.21
N ASN A 921 -19.06 -21.84 -5.59
CA ASN A 921 -17.81 -22.58 -5.68
C ASN A 921 -17.55 -23.04 -7.12
N GLU A 922 -16.54 -22.45 -7.76
CA GLU A 922 -16.17 -22.73 -9.16
C GLU A 922 -15.69 -24.16 -9.41
N ARG A 923 -15.13 -24.83 -8.40
CA ARG A 923 -14.64 -26.22 -8.50
C ARG A 923 -15.79 -27.23 -8.52
N LEU A 924 -16.94 -26.86 -7.95
CA LEU A 924 -18.09 -27.74 -7.81
C LEU A 924 -19.15 -27.52 -8.88
N MET A 925 -19.35 -26.27 -9.33
CA MET A 925 -20.41 -25.95 -10.29
C MET A 925 -20.15 -24.67 -11.10
N THR A 926 -20.88 -24.56 -12.22
CA THR A 926 -20.90 -23.32 -13.01
C THR A 926 -21.80 -22.26 -12.37
N PRO A 927 -21.60 -20.96 -12.65
CA PRO A 927 -22.48 -19.90 -12.13
C PRO A 927 -23.96 -20.13 -12.50
N GLU A 928 -24.20 -20.66 -13.70
CA GLU A 928 -25.55 -20.99 -14.17
C GLU A 928 -26.19 -22.11 -13.34
N ALA A 929 -25.43 -23.15 -13.00
CA ALA A 929 -25.92 -24.25 -12.16
C ALA A 929 -26.24 -23.77 -10.74
N PHE A 930 -25.44 -22.86 -10.18
CA PHE A 930 -25.70 -22.24 -8.89
C PHE A 930 -26.98 -21.39 -8.93
N CYS A 931 -27.10 -20.49 -9.91
CA CYS A 931 -28.29 -19.64 -10.08
C CYS A 931 -29.57 -20.45 -10.29
N ARG A 932 -29.51 -21.60 -10.96
CA ARG A 932 -30.65 -22.51 -11.18
C ARG A 932 -31.19 -23.14 -9.91
N MET A 933 -30.37 -23.27 -8.87
CA MET A 933 -30.76 -23.91 -7.61
C MET A 933 -31.41 -22.93 -6.64
N LEU A 934 -31.04 -21.64 -6.67
CA LEU A 934 -31.53 -20.63 -5.72
C LEU A 934 -33.07 -20.43 -5.70
N PRO A 935 -33.82 -20.61 -6.80
CA PRO A 935 -35.29 -20.58 -6.78
C PRO A 935 -35.92 -21.63 -5.85
N ASP A 936 -35.28 -22.78 -5.64
CA ASP A 936 -35.74 -23.82 -4.70
C ASP A 936 -35.58 -23.38 -3.22
N HIS A 937 -34.88 -22.26 -3.00
CA HIS A 937 -34.64 -21.63 -1.70
C HIS A 937 -35.38 -20.28 -1.55
N ASP A 938 -36.43 -20.05 -2.35
CA ASP A 938 -37.32 -18.89 -2.28
C ASP A 938 -36.65 -17.52 -2.60
N ILE A 939 -35.55 -17.48 -3.38
CA ILE A 939 -34.96 -16.21 -3.85
C ILE A 939 -35.95 -15.42 -4.72
N ARG A 940 -36.02 -14.10 -4.54
CA ARG A 940 -36.83 -13.23 -5.41
C ARG A 940 -36.13 -13.04 -6.75
N GLN A 941 -36.90 -12.91 -7.84
CA GLN A 941 -36.34 -12.71 -9.18
C GLN A 941 -35.48 -11.44 -9.29
N VAL A 942 -35.88 -10.35 -8.62
CA VAL A 942 -35.13 -9.09 -8.56
C VAL A 942 -33.75 -9.30 -7.91
N ASP A 943 -33.72 -10.08 -6.84
CA ASP A 943 -32.53 -10.36 -6.05
C ASP A 943 -31.56 -11.28 -6.82
N LEU A 944 -32.11 -12.31 -7.49
CA LEU A 944 -31.35 -13.20 -8.34
C LEU A 944 -30.73 -12.47 -9.54
N LEU A 945 -31.48 -11.55 -10.17
CA LEU A 945 -30.93 -10.69 -11.23
C LEU A 945 -29.83 -9.78 -10.68
N SER A 946 -30.04 -9.18 -9.50
CA SER A 946 -29.05 -8.30 -8.86
C SER A 946 -27.75 -9.04 -8.58
N LEU A 947 -27.82 -10.29 -8.09
CA LEU A 947 -26.66 -11.17 -7.87
C LEU A 947 -25.91 -11.44 -9.19
N ILE A 948 -26.62 -11.80 -10.27
CA ILE A 948 -26.01 -12.06 -11.58
C ILE A 948 -25.22 -10.84 -12.07
N LEU A 949 -25.76 -9.63 -11.87
CA LEU A 949 -25.15 -8.39 -12.31
C LEU A 949 -23.97 -7.98 -11.42
N SER A 950 -24.12 -8.04 -10.10
CA SER A 950 -23.05 -7.67 -9.16
C SER A 950 -21.84 -8.58 -9.28
N SER A 951 -22.07 -9.89 -9.48
CA SER A 951 -21.00 -10.89 -9.64
C SER A 951 -20.52 -11.05 -11.09
N GLN A 952 -21.02 -10.22 -12.02
CA GLN A 952 -20.66 -10.22 -13.44
C GLN A 952 -20.88 -11.57 -14.17
N TRP A 953 -21.84 -12.38 -13.72
CA TRP A 953 -22.16 -13.68 -14.32
C TRP A 953 -23.07 -13.55 -15.54
N TYR A 954 -22.70 -12.69 -16.49
CA TYR A 954 -23.54 -12.35 -17.65
C TYR A 954 -23.95 -13.57 -18.49
N ASP A 955 -23.18 -14.65 -18.46
CA ASP A 955 -23.50 -15.94 -19.09
C ASP A 955 -24.78 -16.60 -18.54
N CYS A 956 -25.24 -16.20 -17.35
CA CYS A 956 -26.50 -16.66 -16.74
C CYS A 956 -27.73 -15.91 -17.27
N LEU A 957 -27.56 -14.72 -17.86
CA LEU A 957 -28.68 -13.90 -18.36
C LEU A 957 -29.57 -14.61 -19.39
N PRO A 958 -29.05 -15.37 -20.36
CA PRO A 958 -29.87 -16.10 -21.33
C PRO A 958 -30.79 -17.14 -20.68
N TRP A 959 -30.28 -17.86 -19.67
CA TRP A 959 -31.09 -18.79 -18.89
C TRP A 959 -32.14 -18.02 -18.06
N PHE A 960 -31.74 -16.94 -17.38
CA PHE A 960 -32.65 -16.12 -16.58
C PHE A 960 -33.80 -15.55 -17.43
N ALA A 961 -33.48 -14.95 -18.58
CA ALA A 961 -34.45 -14.37 -19.52
C ALA A 961 -35.40 -15.42 -20.13
N ALA A 962 -34.95 -16.66 -20.29
CA ALA A 962 -35.80 -17.76 -20.78
C ALA A 962 -36.83 -18.24 -19.73
N ASN A 963 -36.59 -17.99 -18.44
CA ASN A 963 -37.41 -18.51 -17.34
C ASN A 963 -38.20 -17.42 -16.59
N TYR A 964 -37.78 -16.16 -16.68
CA TYR A 964 -38.39 -15.03 -15.95
C TYR A 964 -38.64 -13.83 -16.85
N ASN A 965 -39.62 -12.99 -16.47
CA ASN A 965 -39.91 -11.75 -17.20
C ASN A 965 -38.88 -10.67 -16.84
N ILE A 966 -37.75 -10.68 -17.54
CA ILE A 966 -36.63 -9.78 -17.26
C ILE A 966 -36.91 -8.33 -17.71
N HIS A 967 -37.87 -8.06 -18.62
CA HIS A 967 -38.18 -6.69 -19.10
C HIS A 967 -38.55 -5.73 -17.96
N GLU A 968 -39.49 -6.11 -17.10
CA GLU A 968 -39.95 -5.29 -15.98
C GLU A 968 -38.87 -5.09 -14.89
N LEU A 969 -37.83 -5.92 -14.91
CA LEU A 969 -36.70 -5.86 -13.99
C LEU A 969 -35.62 -4.92 -14.52
N ILE A 970 -35.31 -4.99 -15.83
CA ILE A 970 -34.30 -4.15 -16.48
C ILE A 970 -34.64 -2.66 -16.37
N ASP A 971 -35.92 -2.28 -16.54
CA ASP A 971 -36.37 -0.88 -16.48
C ASP A 971 -36.08 -0.19 -15.13
N LYS A 972 -35.80 -0.96 -14.08
CA LYS A 972 -35.48 -0.45 -12.73
C LYS A 972 -34.00 -0.14 -12.54
N HIS A 973 -33.14 -0.51 -13.48
CA HIS A 973 -31.69 -0.28 -13.42
C HIS A 973 -31.28 0.94 -14.25
N PRO A 974 -30.12 1.56 -13.97
CA PRO A 974 -29.59 2.67 -14.77
C PRO A 974 -29.34 2.28 -16.23
N LEU A 975 -29.44 3.24 -17.16
CA LEU A 975 -29.31 3.03 -18.61
C LEU A 975 -28.04 2.26 -19.01
N LYS A 976 -26.91 2.48 -18.32
CA LYS A 976 -25.64 1.75 -18.56
C LYS A 976 -25.81 0.25 -18.34
N THR A 977 -26.37 -0.14 -17.20
CA THR A 977 -26.65 -1.54 -16.84
C THR A 977 -27.69 -2.16 -17.77
N GLN A 978 -28.71 -1.40 -18.19
CA GLN A 978 -29.69 -1.86 -19.17
C GLN A 978 -29.01 -2.21 -20.51
N LEU A 979 -28.11 -1.35 -20.99
CA LEU A 979 -27.34 -1.58 -22.23
C LEU A 979 -26.43 -2.81 -22.11
N GLU A 980 -25.78 -3.02 -20.97
CA GLU A 980 -24.93 -4.19 -20.73
C GLU A 980 -25.74 -5.49 -20.74
N ILE A 981 -26.89 -5.53 -20.05
CA ILE A 981 -27.79 -6.69 -20.05
C ILE A 981 -28.24 -7.02 -21.47
N LEU A 982 -28.72 -6.01 -22.20
CA LEU A 982 -29.24 -6.20 -23.56
C LEU A 982 -28.12 -6.57 -24.55
N ARG A 983 -26.90 -6.06 -24.40
CA ARG A 983 -25.73 -6.47 -25.21
C ARG A 983 -25.38 -7.93 -24.99
N SER A 984 -25.31 -8.36 -23.73
CA SER A 984 -25.01 -9.76 -23.37
C SER A 984 -26.07 -10.73 -23.89
N LEU A 985 -27.36 -10.35 -23.81
CA LEU A 985 -28.45 -11.13 -24.40
C LEU A 985 -28.39 -11.13 -25.94
N ALA A 986 -28.10 -9.99 -26.57
CA ALA A 986 -28.02 -9.85 -28.03
C ALA A 986 -26.88 -10.67 -28.65
N ALA A 987 -25.82 -10.96 -27.90
CA ALA A 987 -24.70 -11.81 -28.36
C ALA A 987 -25.15 -13.26 -28.62
N GLN A 988 -26.27 -13.71 -28.06
CA GLN A 988 -26.80 -15.05 -28.29
C GLN A 988 -27.92 -15.06 -29.34
N ALA A 989 -27.70 -15.76 -30.45
CA ALA A 989 -28.59 -15.79 -31.61
C ALA A 989 -30.06 -16.18 -31.31
N ARG A 990 -30.32 -16.89 -30.20
CA ARG A 990 -31.67 -17.31 -29.76
C ARG A 990 -32.44 -16.23 -28.98
N GLN A 991 -31.78 -15.15 -28.58
CA GLN A 991 -32.37 -14.05 -27.80
C GLN A 991 -32.50 -12.75 -28.64
N ARG A 992 -32.30 -12.81 -29.96
CA ARG A 992 -32.47 -11.66 -30.85
C ARG A 992 -33.90 -11.14 -30.87
N ASP A 993 -34.89 -12.03 -30.93
CA ASP A 993 -36.31 -11.67 -30.86
C ASP A 993 -36.68 -11.02 -29.51
N PHE A 994 -35.97 -11.39 -28.44
CA PHE A 994 -36.13 -10.82 -27.10
C PHE A 994 -35.60 -9.38 -27.04
N VAL A 995 -34.43 -9.12 -27.64
CA VAL A 995 -33.84 -7.76 -27.72
C VAL A 995 -34.63 -6.86 -28.67
N ASP A 996 -35.11 -7.41 -29.79
CA ASP A 996 -35.92 -6.70 -30.79
C ASP A 996 -37.32 -6.33 -30.27
N GLY A 997 -37.83 -7.03 -29.24
CA GLY A 997 -39.11 -6.77 -28.58
C GLY A 997 -39.05 -5.84 -27.37
N TYR A 998 -37.88 -5.28 -27.02
CA TYR A 998 -37.75 -4.39 -25.86
C TYR A 998 -38.56 -3.09 -26.05
N PRO A 999 -39.34 -2.62 -25.05
CA PRO A 999 -40.33 -1.54 -25.24
C PRO A 999 -39.75 -0.18 -25.66
N ASP A 1000 -38.49 0.08 -25.31
CA ASP A 1000 -37.80 1.32 -25.68
C ASP A 1000 -37.11 1.17 -27.04
N ALA A 1001 -37.72 1.72 -28.09
CA ALA A 1001 -37.27 1.59 -29.48
C ALA A 1001 -35.84 2.12 -29.73
N LEU A 1002 -35.30 2.97 -28.85
CA LEU A 1002 -33.98 3.60 -29.01
C LEU A 1002 -32.81 2.72 -28.54
N LEU A 1003 -33.05 1.76 -27.63
CA LEU A 1003 -32.01 0.88 -27.08
C LEU A 1003 -31.61 -0.26 -28.04
N PRO A 1004 -32.55 -1.00 -28.65
CA PRO A 1004 -32.25 -2.04 -29.65
C PRO A 1004 -31.51 -1.50 -30.87
N GLU A 1005 -31.82 -0.27 -31.33
CA GLU A 1005 -31.09 0.37 -32.44
C GLU A 1005 -29.64 0.70 -32.09
N ARG A 1006 -29.37 1.16 -30.86
CA ARG A 1006 -28.00 1.43 -30.38
C ARG A 1006 -27.15 0.16 -30.25
N ILE A 1007 -27.78 -0.98 -29.93
CA ILE A 1007 -27.11 -2.29 -29.84
C ILE A 1007 -26.86 -2.87 -31.24
N LYS A 1008 -27.81 -2.76 -32.16
CA LYS A 1008 -27.61 -3.11 -33.59
C LYS A 1008 -26.46 -2.32 -34.20
N HIS A 1009 -26.41 -1.01 -33.97
CA HIS A 1009 -25.32 -0.15 -34.45
C HIS A 1009 -23.93 -0.51 -33.88
N ALA A 1010 -23.87 -1.01 -32.64
CA ALA A 1010 -22.62 -1.45 -32.01
C ALA A 1010 -22.17 -2.84 -32.50
N GLN A 1011 -23.10 -3.75 -32.80
CA GLN A 1011 -22.82 -5.10 -33.31
C GLN A 1011 -22.43 -5.12 -34.80
N ASP A 1012 -22.94 -4.19 -35.61
CA ASP A 1012 -22.68 -4.13 -37.06
C ASP A 1012 -21.40 -3.38 -37.46
N GLY A 1013 -20.57 -2.96 -36.49
CA GLY A 1013 -19.25 -2.40 -36.75
C GLY A 1013 -19.29 -1.05 -37.48
N GLY A 1014 -19.43 0.03 -36.71
CA GLY A 1014 -18.91 1.37 -37.03
C GLY A 1014 -18.93 1.80 -38.50
N ARG A 1015 -20.11 2.04 -39.07
CA ARG A 1015 -20.27 2.98 -40.18
C ARG A 1015 -21.52 3.83 -39.97
N CYS A 1016 -21.33 5.13 -39.75
CA CYS A 1016 -22.39 6.10 -39.90
C CYS A 1016 -22.98 6.01 -41.32
N PRO A 1017 -24.31 6.04 -41.49
CA PRO A 1017 -24.88 6.43 -42.77
C PRO A 1017 -24.57 7.92 -42.96
N GLN A 1018 -23.94 8.28 -44.08
CA GLN A 1018 -23.96 9.67 -44.52
C GLN A 1018 -25.42 10.11 -44.72
N PRO A 1019 -25.82 11.32 -44.28
CA PRO A 1019 -27.17 11.81 -44.56
C PRO A 1019 -27.30 12.05 -46.06
N ASP A 1020 -28.30 11.39 -46.65
CA ASP A 1020 -28.71 11.56 -48.04
C ASP A 1020 -28.91 13.05 -48.36
N ALA A 1021 -28.27 13.49 -49.44
CA ALA A 1021 -28.53 14.77 -50.06
C ALA A 1021 -30.01 14.84 -50.50
N GLY A 1022 -30.71 15.87 -50.01
CA GLY A 1022 -32.10 16.13 -50.36
C GLY A 1022 -32.29 16.43 -51.85
N PRO A 1023 -33.51 16.27 -52.37
CA PRO A 1023 -33.82 16.52 -53.77
C PRO A 1023 -34.29 17.96 -53.96
N GLU A 1024 -33.42 18.83 -54.47
CA GLU A 1024 -33.85 20.12 -55.04
C GLU A 1024 -33.16 20.31 -56.40
N ASP A 1025 -33.85 19.84 -57.45
CA ASP A 1025 -33.78 20.41 -58.78
C ASP A 1025 -35.13 20.14 -59.47
N ARG A 1026 -36.10 21.02 -59.20
CA ARG A 1026 -37.25 21.39 -60.03
C ARG A 1026 -37.98 22.60 -59.41
N ASP A 1027 -37.63 23.75 -59.98
CA ASP A 1027 -38.23 25.10 -59.95
C ASP A 1027 -38.09 25.96 -58.69
#